data_AF-A0A6B1H2M8-F1
#
_entry.id   AF-A0A6B1H2M8-F1
#
_cell.length_a   1.000
_cell.length_b   1.000
_cell.length_c   1.000
_cell.angle_alpha   90.00
_cell.angle_beta   90.00
_cell.angle_gamma   90.00
#
_symmetry.space_group_name_H-M   'P 1'
#
loop_
_entity.id
_entity.type
_entity.pdbx_description
1 polymer ?
#
loop_
_entity_poly.entity_id
_entity_poly.type
_entity_poly.pdbx_seq_one_letter_code
_entity_poly.pdbx_strand_id
1 'polypeptide(L)'
;MPTAMSSRGTTRRSSVSLWPSRSARIGSWTALAALLLALAALPAAGQRTSDFWERAIVAFEAEDREQPPQPGGTMFLGSSSIVFWDLDRWFPRSRFPDLRATNRGFGGSTIADSLYYFDRIVPPHRPATIVFYAGDNDIFAGKSAQTVAADFTELARRVWAEWPETRMIYVAIKPSPARWHLAPEMRAANALVAAAAEEEPRLSFLDIDAPMIGADGRPRPELFVSDGLHLSDHGYRLWTDLLAPHLDGREGEGPEGELIFPLEHWHNHGSSVVELPNGDLLTAWFHGSGERRSDDVRILGARLRAGAEAWSEPFLLADTPGFPDTNCTLLLEPLSAGGHRLWLFWPTIQANLWESALMKVKVSSDFDGPGPPVWQWQDVLHMKPGDGFHDLVAARTDEYFRSLGFSGALDPAAPESARQWAARNLEQAADKLTRRLGWFTRAHPVVLPLPEGGQRLLLGLYSDGFSFASATYSDDGGHTWTMSEPIIGGGSIQPTFALRDDGTLLAFMRDNGPPPKRAHVAESRDLGATWTIARDHPDIVETGAGLEVLKLESGRWIVVHNDIPDGRYRLAVSVSEDEGRTFKRRRYIEREEKGVGRYHYPSVIQTRDGRIHVTYSYHVAGALDDGGQGKSIKHVSLDEAWLLGGD
;
A
#
# COMPACT_ATOMS: atom_id res chain seq x y z
N MET A 1 -7.48 66.04 34.30
CA MET A 1 -8.61 66.45 35.18
C MET A 1 -9.88 66.46 34.35
N PRO A 2 -11.08 66.24 34.93
CA PRO A 2 -11.50 65.32 36.01
C PRO A 2 -12.15 64.08 35.33
N THR A 3 -13.20 63.33 35.74
CA THR A 3 -13.75 62.78 37.02
C THR A 3 -14.39 61.43 36.60
N ALA A 4 -14.28 60.25 37.21
CA ALA A 4 -14.07 59.78 38.59
C ALA A 4 -15.35 59.53 39.43
N MET A 5 -15.75 58.25 39.54
CA MET A 5 -16.46 57.56 40.65
C MET A 5 -16.39 56.04 40.35
N SER A 6 -15.89 55.13 41.21
CA SER A 6 -16.28 54.72 42.59
C SER A 6 -17.52 53.80 42.59
N SER A 7 -17.57 52.63 43.26
CA SER A 7 -16.98 52.27 44.55
C SER A 7 -16.96 50.74 44.86
N ARG A 8 -16.17 50.33 45.89
CA ARG A 8 -16.26 49.08 46.71
C ARG A 8 -16.00 47.72 46.00
N GLY A 9 -15.44 46.68 46.64
CA GLY A 9 -14.75 46.62 47.94
C GLY A 9 -15.31 45.59 48.94
N THR A 10 -15.05 44.29 48.75
CA THR A 10 -15.24 43.25 49.80
C THR A 10 -14.29 42.07 49.64
N THR A 11 -13.75 41.56 50.74
CA THR A 11 -12.82 40.42 50.79
C THR A 11 -13.51 39.11 51.19
N ARG A 12 -13.15 37.97 50.57
CA ARG A 12 -13.07 36.69 51.31
C ARG A 12 -12.22 35.61 50.61
N ARG A 13 -11.20 35.17 51.33
CA ARG A 13 -10.51 33.86 51.32
C ARG A 13 -10.98 32.84 50.28
N SER A 14 -10.10 32.48 49.32
CA SER A 14 -9.98 31.10 48.86
C SER A 14 -9.12 30.32 49.87
N SER A 15 -9.47 29.06 50.13
CA SER A 15 -8.74 28.17 51.03
C SER A 15 -7.69 27.37 50.27
N VAL A 16 -6.50 27.21 50.86
CA VAL A 16 -5.45 26.33 50.33
C VAL A 16 -5.91 24.87 50.39
N SER A 17 -6.06 24.22 49.23
CA SER A 17 -6.20 22.77 49.12
C SER A 17 -4.90 22.17 48.55
N LEU A 18 -4.00 21.76 49.45
CA LEU A 18 -2.77 21.04 49.12
C LEU A 18 -3.09 19.62 48.62
N TRP A 19 -3.08 19.40 47.30
CA TRP A 19 -2.86 18.08 46.70
C TRP A 19 -1.55 18.09 45.88
N PRO A 20 -0.78 16.98 45.82
CA PRO A 20 0.64 17.08 45.49
C PRO A 20 0.92 17.21 44.00
N SER A 21 1.95 17.98 43.65
CA SER A 21 2.59 17.92 42.34
C SER A 21 3.04 16.49 42.03
N ARG A 22 2.62 15.92 40.90
CA ARG A 22 3.20 14.67 40.38
C ARG A 22 4.61 14.95 39.87
N SER A 23 5.59 14.90 40.79
CA SER A 23 7.00 14.92 40.45
C SER A 23 7.32 13.73 39.53
N ALA A 24 7.93 14.02 38.38
CA ALA A 24 8.34 12.99 37.44
C ALA A 24 9.36 12.06 38.10
N ARG A 25 8.97 10.81 38.35
CA ARG A 25 9.90 9.78 38.81
C ARG A 25 10.75 9.31 37.63
N ILE A 26 11.94 9.89 37.50
CA ILE A 26 13.02 9.29 36.72
C ILE A 26 13.39 7.97 37.42
N GLY A 27 12.83 6.86 36.96
CA GLY A 27 13.10 5.53 37.47
C GLY A 27 14.54 5.13 37.15
N SER A 28 15.32 4.74 38.16
CA SER A 28 16.73 4.42 37.99
C SER A 28 16.93 3.09 37.25
N TRP A 29 17.67 3.12 36.15
CA TRP A 29 18.03 1.97 35.30
C TRP A 29 18.93 0.91 35.97
N THR A 30 19.08 0.96 37.30
CA THR A 30 20.00 0.13 38.10
C THR A 30 19.38 -1.18 38.59
N ALA A 31 18.05 -1.35 38.54
CA ALA A 31 17.39 -2.58 38.98
C ALA A 31 17.46 -3.71 37.93
N LEU A 32 17.36 -3.38 36.64
CA LEU A 32 17.31 -4.37 35.55
C LEU A 32 18.69 -5.01 35.27
N ALA A 33 19.78 -4.26 35.51
CA ALA A 33 21.15 -4.74 35.34
C ALA A 33 21.52 -5.90 36.29
N ALA A 34 20.85 -6.04 37.44
CA ALA A 34 21.17 -7.06 38.44
C ALA A 34 20.81 -8.49 38.00
N LEU A 35 19.96 -8.67 36.98
CA LEU A 35 19.59 -9.99 36.45
C LEU A 35 20.50 -10.44 35.29
N LEU A 36 21.30 -9.54 34.72
CA LEU A 36 22.05 -9.75 33.46
C LEU A 36 23.45 -10.37 33.62
N LEU A 37 23.88 -10.71 34.83
CA LEU A 37 25.26 -11.18 35.12
C LEU A 37 25.35 -12.55 35.81
N ALA A 38 24.26 -13.32 35.85
CA ALA A 38 24.21 -14.64 36.53
C ALA A 38 24.08 -15.86 35.59
N LEU A 39 23.93 -15.68 34.26
CA LEU A 39 23.79 -16.78 33.28
C LEU A 39 24.99 -16.97 32.34
N ALA A 40 26.08 -16.20 32.50
CA ALA A 40 27.28 -16.28 31.65
C ALA A 40 28.18 -17.51 31.92
N ALA A 41 27.65 -18.56 32.55
CA ALA A 41 28.35 -19.79 32.91
C ALA A 41 27.42 -21.00 32.79
N LEU A 42 27.00 -21.33 31.56
CA LEU A 42 26.29 -22.58 31.28
C LEU A 42 27.24 -23.78 31.50
N PRO A 43 26.85 -24.80 32.29
CA PRO A 43 27.50 -26.10 32.25
C PRO A 43 27.38 -26.74 30.86
N ALA A 44 28.27 -27.68 30.55
CA ALA A 44 28.15 -28.50 29.34
C ALA A 44 26.83 -29.29 29.33
N ALA A 45 26.40 -29.70 28.13
CA ALA A 45 25.08 -30.28 27.87
C ALA A 45 24.79 -31.55 28.70
N GLY A 46 24.12 -31.37 29.84
CA GLY A 46 23.30 -32.38 30.50
C GLY A 46 21.83 -32.18 30.14
N GLN A 47 21.03 -33.25 30.19
CA GLN A 47 19.59 -33.16 29.99
C GLN A 47 18.98 -32.22 31.05
N ARG A 48 18.40 -31.10 30.60
CA ARG A 48 17.54 -30.29 31.47
C ARG A 48 16.29 -31.11 31.78
N THR A 49 15.99 -31.28 33.06
CA THR A 49 14.70 -31.77 33.51
C THR A 49 13.64 -30.71 33.22
N SER A 50 12.42 -31.13 32.83
CA SER A 50 11.37 -30.20 32.38
C SER A 50 10.92 -29.22 33.48
N ASP A 51 11.14 -29.55 34.76
CA ASP A 51 10.94 -28.67 35.92
C ASP A 51 11.78 -27.36 35.89
N PHE A 52 12.76 -27.25 34.99
CA PHE A 52 13.59 -26.04 34.81
C PHE A 52 12.77 -24.76 34.59
N TRP A 53 11.60 -24.84 33.93
CA TRP A 53 10.72 -23.70 33.67
C TRP A 53 9.61 -23.48 34.71
N GLU A 54 9.54 -24.29 35.77
CA GLU A 54 8.46 -24.26 36.79
C GLU A 54 8.18 -22.83 37.31
N ARG A 55 9.23 -22.01 37.49
CA ARG A 55 9.09 -20.59 37.90
C ARG A 55 8.29 -19.72 36.93
N ALA A 56 8.36 -19.95 35.63
CA ALA A 56 7.57 -19.22 34.63
C ALA A 56 6.11 -19.68 34.65
N ILE A 57 5.89 -21.00 34.80
CA ILE A 57 4.55 -21.59 34.84
C ILE A 57 3.80 -21.15 36.10
N VAL A 58 4.45 -21.16 37.27
CA VAL A 58 3.89 -20.62 38.52
C VAL A 58 3.62 -19.10 38.44
N ALA A 59 4.33 -18.37 37.57
CA ALA A 59 4.04 -16.96 37.31
C ALA A 59 2.79 -16.78 36.44
N PHE A 60 2.59 -17.58 35.39
CA PHE A 60 1.33 -17.61 34.64
C PHE A 60 0.15 -18.03 35.53
N GLU A 61 0.32 -19.08 36.34
CA GLU A 61 -0.71 -19.51 37.30
C GLU A 61 -0.98 -18.44 38.38
N ALA A 62 -0.06 -17.51 38.66
CA ALA A 62 -0.32 -16.35 39.51
C ALA A 62 -1.10 -15.26 38.76
N GLU A 63 -0.68 -14.93 37.54
CA GLU A 63 -1.39 -13.98 36.67
C GLU A 63 -2.84 -14.42 36.41
N ASP A 64 -3.09 -15.69 36.07
CA ASP A 64 -4.44 -16.24 35.84
C ASP A 64 -5.32 -16.26 37.11
N ARG A 65 -4.72 -16.15 38.31
CA ARG A 65 -5.45 -15.99 39.58
C ARG A 65 -5.75 -14.53 39.92
N GLU A 66 -4.90 -13.60 39.48
CA GLU A 66 -5.13 -12.16 39.64
C GLU A 66 -6.05 -11.61 38.54
N GLN A 67 -5.98 -12.17 37.34
CA GLN A 67 -6.73 -11.80 36.14
C GLN A 67 -7.29 -13.07 35.45
N PRO A 68 -8.43 -13.61 35.91
CA PRO A 68 -9.00 -14.85 35.38
C PRO A 68 -9.20 -14.83 33.86
N PRO A 69 -8.58 -15.77 33.11
CA PRO A 69 -8.60 -15.74 31.65
C PRO A 69 -10.01 -15.96 31.08
N GLN A 70 -10.34 -15.21 30.03
CA GLN A 70 -11.62 -15.27 29.34
C GLN A 70 -11.55 -16.26 28.17
N PRO A 71 -12.41 -17.29 28.09
CA PRO A 71 -12.38 -18.30 27.02
C PRO A 71 -12.27 -17.74 25.60
N GLY A 72 -11.58 -18.46 24.72
CA GLY A 72 -11.27 -18.03 23.35
C GLY A 72 -10.13 -17.01 23.29
N GLY A 73 -10.08 -16.22 22.21
CA GLY A 73 -8.97 -15.29 21.96
C GLY A 73 -7.73 -15.99 21.41
N THR A 74 -6.62 -15.24 21.32
CA THR A 74 -5.39 -15.68 20.66
C THR A 74 -4.24 -15.82 21.66
N MET A 75 -3.81 -17.06 21.90
CA MET A 75 -2.65 -17.35 22.72
C MET A 75 -1.38 -17.36 21.88
N PHE A 76 -0.37 -16.63 22.31
CA PHE A 76 0.99 -16.72 21.78
C PHE A 76 1.79 -17.68 22.68
N LEU A 77 2.24 -18.82 22.16
CA LEU A 77 2.83 -19.94 22.92
C LEU A 77 4.20 -20.34 22.36
N GLY A 78 5.16 -20.66 23.24
CA GLY A 78 6.44 -21.26 22.84
C GLY A 78 7.68 -20.65 23.51
N SER A 79 8.68 -20.25 22.71
CA SER A 79 10.04 -19.93 23.20
C SER A 79 10.34 -18.43 23.32
N SER A 80 11.62 -18.02 23.38
CA SER A 80 12.03 -16.63 23.68
C SER A 80 11.59 -15.60 22.65
N SER A 81 11.36 -15.96 21.37
CA SER A 81 10.77 -15.02 20.40
C SER A 81 9.33 -14.65 20.76
N ILE A 82 8.60 -15.52 21.47
CA ILE A 82 7.28 -15.18 22.01
C ILE A 82 7.42 -14.31 23.27
N VAL A 83 8.35 -14.65 24.18
CA VAL A 83 8.62 -13.86 25.42
C VAL A 83 8.91 -12.40 25.12
N PHE A 84 9.65 -12.12 24.04
CA PHE A 84 10.05 -10.77 23.66
C PHE A 84 9.10 -10.12 22.62
N TRP A 85 8.01 -10.80 22.22
CA TRP A 85 6.95 -10.19 21.41
C TRP A 85 6.01 -9.39 22.32
N ASP A 86 6.30 -8.09 22.43
CA ASP A 86 5.48 -7.11 23.17
C ASP A 86 4.10 -6.96 22.50
N LEU A 87 3.11 -7.68 23.02
CA LEU A 87 1.81 -7.81 22.35
C LEU A 87 0.99 -6.51 22.37
N ASP A 88 1.09 -5.69 23.42
CA ASP A 88 0.43 -4.37 23.49
C ASP A 88 1.03 -3.39 22.46
N ARG A 89 2.34 -3.48 22.23
CA ARG A 89 3.06 -2.64 21.26
C ARG A 89 2.85 -3.07 19.81
N TRP A 90 2.88 -4.38 19.55
CA TRP A 90 2.84 -4.91 18.19
C TRP A 90 1.43 -5.24 17.69
N PHE A 91 0.49 -5.56 18.59
CA PHE A 91 -0.92 -5.74 18.26
C PHE A 91 -1.82 -4.70 18.96
N PRO A 92 -1.62 -3.39 18.71
CA PRO A 92 -2.40 -2.35 19.37
C PRO A 92 -3.87 -2.39 18.92
N ARG A 93 -4.79 -2.09 19.83
CA ARG A 93 -6.25 -2.06 19.58
C ARG A 93 -6.70 -1.06 18.50
N SER A 94 -5.83 -0.17 18.05
CA SER A 94 -6.08 0.71 16.90
C SER A 94 -5.96 0.00 15.54
N ARG A 95 -5.24 -1.13 15.48
CA ARG A 95 -5.13 -2.01 14.30
C ARG A 95 -5.91 -3.30 14.49
N PHE A 96 -5.91 -3.85 15.71
CA PHE A 96 -6.57 -5.11 16.06
C PHE A 96 -7.60 -4.90 17.19
N PRO A 97 -8.76 -4.29 16.93
CA PRO A 97 -9.70 -3.87 17.97
C PRO A 97 -10.27 -5.04 18.79
N ASP A 98 -10.55 -6.18 18.14
CA ASP A 98 -11.17 -7.37 18.75
C ASP A 98 -10.17 -8.44 19.21
N LEU A 99 -8.86 -8.25 18.97
CA LEU A 99 -7.84 -9.24 19.29
C LEU A 99 -7.61 -9.34 20.81
N ARG A 100 -8.12 -10.41 21.41
CA ARG A 100 -7.83 -10.80 22.79
C ARG A 100 -6.55 -11.63 22.85
N ALA A 101 -5.40 -10.96 22.76
CA ALA A 101 -4.08 -11.59 22.81
C ALA A 101 -3.67 -12.01 24.25
N THR A 102 -2.86 -13.06 24.40
CA THR A 102 -2.24 -13.44 25.68
C THR A 102 -0.89 -14.11 25.44
N ASN A 103 0.15 -13.75 26.22
CA ASN A 103 1.50 -14.30 26.08
C ASN A 103 1.73 -15.46 27.07
N ARG A 104 2.06 -16.64 26.55
CA ARG A 104 2.45 -17.84 27.31
C ARG A 104 3.78 -18.43 26.79
N GLY A 105 4.65 -17.58 26.24
CA GLY A 105 6.01 -17.96 25.87
C GLY A 105 6.93 -18.04 27.09
N PHE A 106 7.89 -18.97 27.11
CA PHE A 106 8.87 -19.11 28.19
C PHE A 106 10.29 -19.35 27.65
N GLY A 107 11.26 -18.64 28.22
CA GLY A 107 12.57 -18.40 27.59
C GLY A 107 13.39 -19.67 27.38
N GLY A 108 13.86 -19.88 26.14
CA GLY A 108 14.76 -21.00 25.80
C GLY A 108 14.12 -22.39 25.83
N SER A 109 12.79 -22.48 25.85
CA SER A 109 12.02 -23.73 25.81
C SER A 109 12.12 -24.46 24.48
N THR A 110 11.79 -25.75 24.51
CA THR A 110 11.57 -26.64 23.37
C THR A 110 10.07 -26.97 23.22
N ILE A 111 9.66 -27.60 22.11
CA ILE A 111 8.27 -28.00 21.89
C ILE A 111 7.81 -29.02 22.95
N ALA A 112 8.70 -29.93 23.33
CA ALA A 112 8.46 -30.93 24.38
C ALA A 112 8.17 -30.31 25.76
N ASP A 113 8.72 -29.13 26.05
CA ASP A 113 8.42 -28.42 27.31
C ASP A 113 7.03 -27.77 27.28
N SER A 114 6.58 -27.33 26.09
CA SER A 114 5.20 -26.87 25.87
C SER A 114 4.19 -28.02 26.00
N LEU A 115 4.55 -29.22 25.54
CA LEU A 115 3.78 -30.45 25.78
C LEU A 115 3.73 -30.85 27.26
N TYR A 116 4.85 -30.75 27.98
CA TYR A 116 4.95 -31.09 29.40
C TYR A 116 4.07 -30.20 30.28
N TYR A 117 4.06 -28.88 30.03
CA TYR A 117 3.28 -27.93 30.81
C TYR A 117 1.86 -27.66 30.28
N PHE A 118 1.48 -28.29 29.16
CA PHE A 118 0.21 -28.06 28.46
C PHE A 118 -0.99 -27.89 29.40
N ASP A 119 -1.21 -28.85 30.30
CA ASP A 119 -2.39 -28.91 31.19
C ASP A 119 -2.51 -27.71 32.14
N ARG A 120 -1.40 -27.01 32.39
CA ARG A 120 -1.31 -25.85 33.30
C ARG A 120 -1.42 -24.52 32.56
N ILE A 121 -1.05 -24.47 31.27
CA ILE A 121 -0.93 -23.20 30.52
C ILE A 121 -1.94 -23.02 29.37
N VAL A 122 -2.57 -24.10 28.86
CA VAL A 122 -3.55 -23.99 27.75
C VAL A 122 -5.01 -24.12 28.22
N PRO A 123 -5.39 -25.14 29.03
CA PRO A 123 -6.77 -25.30 29.50
C PRO A 123 -7.40 -24.15 30.28
N PRO A 124 -6.66 -23.30 31.04
CA PRO A 124 -7.26 -22.11 31.66
C PRO A 124 -7.85 -21.13 30.63
N HIS A 125 -7.20 -20.97 29.48
CA HIS A 125 -7.57 -19.98 28.47
C HIS A 125 -8.57 -20.48 27.43
N ARG A 126 -8.55 -21.79 27.11
CA ARG A 126 -9.38 -22.38 26.02
C ARG A 126 -9.30 -21.55 24.72
N PRO A 127 -8.10 -21.33 24.17
CA PRO A 127 -7.87 -20.36 23.10
C PRO A 127 -8.65 -20.72 21.82
N ALA A 128 -9.10 -19.71 21.09
CA ALA A 128 -9.71 -19.88 19.77
C ALA A 128 -8.62 -20.00 18.69
N THR A 129 -7.49 -19.31 18.88
CA THR A 129 -6.30 -19.42 18.04
C THR A 129 -5.05 -19.56 18.91
N ILE A 130 -4.10 -20.40 18.50
CA ILE A 130 -2.76 -20.48 19.11
C ILE A 130 -1.71 -20.11 18.05
N VAL A 131 -1.02 -19.00 18.25
CA VAL A 131 0.20 -18.62 17.51
C VAL A 131 1.38 -19.29 18.21
N PHE A 132 2.03 -20.23 17.54
CA PHE A 132 3.08 -21.05 18.12
C PHE A 132 4.46 -20.77 17.50
N TYR A 133 5.48 -20.55 18.34
CA TYR A 133 6.88 -20.51 17.91
C TYR A 133 7.81 -21.27 18.86
N ALA A 134 8.34 -22.39 18.40
CA ALA A 134 9.48 -23.10 18.97
C ALA A 134 10.15 -23.96 17.87
N GLY A 135 11.20 -24.72 18.19
CA GLY A 135 11.95 -25.52 17.22
C GLY A 135 13.40 -25.05 17.02
N ASP A 136 13.71 -23.76 17.15
CA ASP A 136 15.09 -23.28 16.98
C ASP A 136 16.02 -23.71 18.14
N ASN A 137 15.47 -23.81 19.35
CA ASN A 137 16.12 -24.43 20.51
C ASN A 137 16.17 -25.95 20.40
N ASP A 138 15.15 -26.59 19.84
CA ASP A 138 15.05 -28.03 19.65
C ASP A 138 16.15 -28.58 18.73
N ILE A 139 16.31 -27.97 17.55
CA ILE A 139 17.38 -28.31 16.60
C ILE A 139 18.76 -28.00 17.20
N PHE A 140 18.89 -26.87 17.93
CA PHE A 140 20.13 -26.53 18.63
C PHE A 140 20.47 -27.50 19.79
N ALA A 141 19.45 -28.15 20.38
CA ALA A 141 19.61 -29.20 21.38
C ALA A 141 19.85 -30.60 20.76
N GLY A 142 19.87 -30.71 19.43
CA GLY A 142 20.15 -31.95 18.70
C GLY A 142 18.94 -32.83 18.38
N LYS A 143 17.70 -32.31 18.47
CA LYS A 143 16.55 -32.98 17.84
C LYS A 143 16.68 -32.90 16.31
N SER A 144 16.16 -33.90 15.59
CA SER A 144 16.05 -33.81 14.13
C SER A 144 14.75 -33.11 13.71
N ALA A 145 14.69 -32.71 12.45
CA ALA A 145 13.51 -32.12 11.83
C ALA A 145 12.23 -32.94 12.04
N GLN A 146 12.33 -34.27 11.97
CA GLN A 146 11.19 -35.17 12.15
C GLN A 146 10.71 -35.20 13.60
N THR A 147 11.60 -35.09 14.58
CA THR A 147 11.20 -34.99 16.00
C THR A 147 10.54 -33.65 16.29
N VAL A 148 11.06 -32.54 15.73
CA VAL A 148 10.46 -31.21 15.89
C VAL A 148 9.06 -31.14 15.28
N ALA A 149 8.88 -31.67 14.07
CA ALA A 149 7.57 -31.76 13.44
C ALA A 149 6.61 -32.68 14.24
N ALA A 150 7.08 -33.85 14.69
CA ALA A 150 6.26 -34.78 15.47
C ALA A 150 5.83 -34.20 16.85
N ASP A 151 6.74 -33.52 17.56
CA ASP A 151 6.42 -32.85 18.82
C ASP A 151 5.37 -31.74 18.60
N PHE A 152 5.44 -31.00 17.48
CA PHE A 152 4.43 -29.99 17.15
C PHE A 152 3.08 -30.61 16.77
N THR A 153 3.07 -31.64 15.93
CA THR A 153 1.84 -32.34 15.55
C THR A 153 1.16 -32.99 16.76
N GLU A 154 1.91 -33.53 17.72
CA GLU A 154 1.36 -34.01 18.98
C GLU A 154 0.77 -32.88 19.84
N LEU A 155 1.41 -31.70 19.87
CA LEU A 155 0.86 -30.51 20.56
C LEU A 155 -0.46 -30.05 19.93
N ALA A 156 -0.50 -29.94 18.59
CA ALA A 156 -1.72 -29.58 17.85
C ALA A 156 -2.83 -30.64 18.05
N ARG A 157 -2.48 -31.93 17.96
CA ARG A 157 -3.40 -33.05 18.24
C ARG A 157 -3.96 -32.99 19.67
N ARG A 158 -3.16 -32.57 20.65
CA ARG A 158 -3.59 -32.39 22.05
C ARG A 158 -4.51 -31.19 22.23
N VAL A 159 -4.28 -30.09 21.51
CA VAL A 159 -5.20 -28.94 21.43
C VAL A 159 -6.55 -29.37 20.86
N TRP A 160 -6.57 -30.01 19.68
CA TRP A 160 -7.81 -30.41 19.00
C TRP A 160 -8.58 -31.53 19.70
N ALA A 161 -7.96 -32.27 20.63
CA ALA A 161 -8.65 -33.25 21.47
C ALA A 161 -9.52 -32.59 22.56
N GLU A 162 -9.15 -31.40 23.03
CA GLU A 162 -9.91 -30.62 24.03
C GLU A 162 -10.83 -29.59 23.34
N TRP A 163 -10.36 -28.95 22.26
CA TRP A 163 -11.10 -27.92 21.50
C TRP A 163 -10.95 -28.16 19.99
N PRO A 164 -11.86 -28.93 19.37
CA PRO A 164 -11.76 -29.29 17.95
C PRO A 164 -11.71 -28.12 16.98
N GLU A 165 -12.27 -26.96 17.34
CA GLU A 165 -12.34 -25.75 16.48
C GLU A 165 -11.16 -24.79 16.67
N THR A 166 -10.21 -25.04 17.58
CA THR A 166 -9.08 -24.13 17.82
C THR A 166 -8.11 -24.13 16.63
N ARG A 167 -7.85 -22.95 16.05
CA ARG A 167 -6.87 -22.79 14.97
C ARG A 167 -5.45 -22.73 15.51
N MET A 168 -4.53 -23.41 14.85
CA MET A 168 -3.10 -23.39 15.12
C MET A 168 -2.41 -22.55 14.03
N ILE A 169 -1.49 -21.65 14.41
CA ILE A 169 -0.64 -20.92 13.47
C ILE A 169 0.81 -21.22 13.84
N TYR A 170 1.51 -22.03 13.04
CA TYR A 170 2.93 -22.33 13.24
C TYR A 170 3.78 -21.24 12.60
N VAL A 171 4.48 -20.46 13.42
CA VAL A 171 5.50 -19.52 12.95
C VAL A 171 6.76 -20.30 12.62
N ALA A 172 7.20 -20.27 11.35
CA ALA A 172 8.33 -21.05 10.87
C ALA A 172 9.61 -20.81 11.70
N ILE A 173 10.48 -21.81 11.80
CA ILE A 173 11.74 -21.71 12.53
C ILE A 173 12.67 -20.71 11.84
N LYS A 174 12.85 -19.55 12.47
CA LYS A 174 13.59 -18.40 11.94
C LYS A 174 15.04 -18.72 11.51
N PRO A 175 15.51 -18.23 10.36
CA PRO A 175 16.89 -18.37 9.92
C PRO A 175 17.82 -17.40 10.66
N SER A 176 18.00 -17.54 11.98
CA SER A 176 18.81 -16.59 12.76
C SER A 176 20.32 -16.71 12.51
N PRO A 177 21.08 -15.60 12.32
CA PRO A 177 22.53 -15.59 12.09
C PRO A 177 23.34 -16.51 13.01
N ALA A 178 23.07 -16.49 14.32
CA ALA A 178 23.78 -17.29 15.33
C ALA A 178 23.58 -18.81 15.17
N ARG A 179 22.49 -19.22 14.50
CA ARG A 179 22.14 -20.63 14.22
C ARG A 179 22.11 -20.92 12.71
N TRP A 180 22.65 -20.06 11.85
CA TRP A 180 22.58 -20.22 10.39
C TRP A 180 23.19 -21.54 9.87
N HIS A 181 24.16 -22.10 10.58
CA HIS A 181 24.73 -23.43 10.29
C HIS A 181 23.74 -24.60 10.48
N LEU A 182 22.61 -24.38 11.17
CA LEU A 182 21.51 -25.32 11.38
C LEU A 182 20.32 -25.08 10.42
N ALA A 183 20.37 -24.02 9.61
CA ALA A 183 19.26 -23.64 8.73
C ALA A 183 18.75 -24.75 7.80
N PRO A 184 19.58 -25.68 7.26
CA PRO A 184 19.06 -26.82 6.49
C PRO A 184 18.10 -27.73 7.28
N GLU A 185 18.42 -28.02 8.55
CA GLU A 185 17.60 -28.87 9.41
C GLU A 185 16.35 -28.12 9.91
N MET A 186 16.49 -26.81 10.21
CA MET A 186 15.36 -25.94 10.54
C MET A 186 14.38 -25.82 9.36
N ARG A 187 14.87 -25.70 8.13
CA ARG A 187 14.04 -25.69 6.92
C ARG A 187 13.42 -27.05 6.62
N ALA A 188 14.09 -28.15 6.94
CA ALA A 188 13.49 -29.49 6.86
C ALA A 188 12.35 -29.66 7.88
N ALA A 189 12.48 -29.13 9.10
CA ALA A 189 11.37 -29.10 10.07
C ALA A 189 10.21 -28.23 9.58
N ASN A 190 10.51 -27.02 9.08
CA ASN A 190 9.53 -26.12 8.49
C ASN A 190 8.73 -26.79 7.37
N ALA A 191 9.41 -27.44 6.42
CA ALA A 191 8.76 -28.14 5.31
C ALA A 191 7.83 -29.29 5.76
N LEU A 192 8.18 -30.00 6.83
CA LEU A 192 7.32 -31.05 7.40
C LEU A 192 6.06 -30.48 8.07
N VAL A 193 6.16 -29.31 8.72
CA VAL A 193 4.98 -28.65 9.31
C VAL A 193 4.13 -27.94 8.25
N ALA A 194 4.75 -27.39 7.20
CA ALA A 194 4.04 -26.85 6.04
C ALA A 194 3.21 -27.92 5.32
N ALA A 195 3.79 -29.10 5.07
CA ALA A 195 3.06 -30.23 4.50
C ALA A 195 1.90 -30.72 5.41
N ALA A 196 2.05 -30.60 6.74
CA ALA A 196 0.96 -30.90 7.67
C ALA A 196 -0.15 -29.82 7.65
N ALA A 197 0.17 -28.56 7.33
CA ALA A 197 -0.81 -27.48 7.13
C ALA A 197 -1.62 -27.69 5.84
N GLU A 198 -1.01 -28.21 4.78
CA GLU A 198 -1.70 -28.55 3.52
C GLU A 198 -2.79 -29.64 3.71
N GLU A 199 -2.65 -30.53 4.70
CA GLU A 199 -3.62 -31.60 4.99
C GLU A 199 -4.67 -31.24 6.06
N GLU A 200 -4.47 -30.17 6.84
CA GLU A 200 -5.28 -29.84 8.02
C GLU A 200 -5.76 -28.38 8.02
N PRO A 201 -7.03 -28.10 7.64
CA PRO A 201 -7.57 -26.74 7.52
C PRO A 201 -7.55 -25.89 8.80
N ARG A 202 -7.33 -26.49 9.98
CA ARG A 202 -7.17 -25.77 11.25
C ARG A 202 -5.71 -25.40 11.55
N LEU A 203 -4.76 -25.73 10.68
CA LEU A 203 -3.35 -25.45 10.83
C LEU A 203 -2.84 -24.52 9.73
N SER A 204 -2.49 -23.31 10.11
CA SER A 204 -1.80 -22.31 9.29
C SER A 204 -0.28 -22.48 9.42
N PHE A 205 0.47 -22.44 8.32
CA PHE A 205 1.93 -22.35 8.33
C PHE A 205 2.38 -20.95 7.88
N LEU A 206 2.99 -20.19 8.79
CA LEU A 206 3.47 -18.83 8.53
C LEU A 206 4.95 -18.87 8.11
N ASP A 207 5.22 -18.79 6.81
CA ASP A 207 6.60 -18.68 6.31
C ASP A 207 7.20 -17.31 6.65
N ILE A 208 8.16 -17.34 7.58
CA ILE A 208 9.04 -16.22 7.90
C ILE A 208 10.47 -16.43 7.42
N ASP A 209 10.83 -17.57 6.82
CA ASP A 209 12.19 -17.82 6.38
C ASP A 209 12.49 -16.95 5.15
N ALA A 210 11.73 -17.10 4.06
CA ALA A 210 11.99 -16.35 2.83
C ALA A 210 11.97 -14.81 3.01
N PRO A 211 11.04 -14.18 3.76
CA PRO A 211 11.07 -12.73 4.03
C PRO A 211 12.26 -12.25 4.89
N MET A 212 12.91 -13.16 5.64
CA MET A 212 14.07 -12.86 6.48
C MET A 212 15.42 -13.07 5.77
N ILE A 213 15.44 -13.58 4.53
CA ILE A 213 16.65 -13.72 3.71
C ILE A 213 16.85 -12.48 2.83
N GLY A 214 18.10 -12.02 2.75
CA GLY A 214 18.52 -10.90 1.92
C GLY A 214 18.92 -11.34 0.50
N ALA A 215 19.14 -10.36 -0.38
CA ALA A 215 19.55 -10.60 -1.77
C ALA A 215 20.94 -11.28 -1.92
N ASP A 216 21.72 -11.40 -0.84
CA ASP A 216 22.98 -12.16 -0.78
C ASP A 216 22.78 -13.64 -0.38
N GLY A 217 21.53 -14.07 -0.15
CA GLY A 217 21.18 -15.42 0.28
C GLY A 217 21.41 -15.69 1.77
N ARG A 218 21.61 -14.65 2.60
CA ARG A 218 21.85 -14.78 4.04
C ARG A 218 20.74 -14.14 4.87
N PRO A 219 20.65 -14.45 6.19
CA PRO A 219 19.76 -13.75 7.09
C PRO A 219 20.03 -12.25 7.14
N ARG A 220 18.98 -11.46 6.98
CA ARG A 220 19.01 -9.99 7.05
C ARG A 220 19.42 -9.52 8.45
N PRO A 221 20.61 -8.90 8.63
CA PRO A 221 21.17 -8.66 9.95
C PRO A 221 20.37 -7.62 10.76
N GLU A 222 19.69 -6.68 10.10
CA GLU A 222 18.89 -5.64 10.74
C GLU A 222 17.64 -6.17 11.43
N LEU A 223 17.20 -7.39 11.11
CA LEU A 223 16.04 -8.05 11.74
C LEU A 223 16.37 -8.66 13.11
N PHE A 224 17.63 -8.64 13.54
CA PHE A 224 18.11 -9.24 14.79
C PHE A 224 18.79 -8.21 15.69
N VAL A 225 18.84 -8.48 16.99
CA VAL A 225 19.71 -7.74 17.92
C VAL A 225 21.15 -8.26 17.83
N SER A 226 22.08 -7.63 18.55
CA SER A 226 23.52 -7.90 18.47
C SER A 226 23.97 -9.32 18.86
N ASP A 227 23.08 -10.17 19.37
CA ASP A 227 23.37 -11.60 19.60
C ASP A 227 23.16 -12.47 18.35
N GLY A 228 22.54 -11.92 17.28
CA GLY A 228 22.24 -12.64 16.04
C GLY A 228 21.23 -13.78 16.22
N LEU A 229 20.49 -13.83 17.33
CA LEU A 229 19.55 -14.89 17.68
C LEU A 229 18.12 -14.36 17.89
N HIS A 230 17.97 -13.28 18.67
CA HIS A 230 16.67 -12.67 18.95
C HIS A 230 16.37 -11.52 17.99
N LEU A 231 15.08 -11.24 17.77
CA LEU A 231 14.64 -10.25 16.80
C LEU A 231 14.86 -8.82 17.30
N SER A 232 15.13 -7.90 16.38
CA SER A 232 15.04 -6.46 16.57
C SER A 232 13.60 -5.97 16.41
N ASP A 233 13.37 -4.67 16.61
CA ASP A 233 12.11 -4.00 16.24
C ASP A 233 11.75 -4.18 14.74
N HIS A 234 12.74 -4.31 13.84
CA HIS A 234 12.48 -4.58 12.43
C HIS A 234 12.05 -6.04 12.21
N GLY A 235 12.61 -6.98 12.98
CA GLY A 235 12.19 -8.38 12.97
C GLY A 235 10.77 -8.56 13.50
N TYR A 236 10.42 -7.96 14.63
CA TYR A 236 9.05 -8.01 15.16
C TYR A 236 8.03 -7.30 14.28
N ARG A 237 8.38 -6.18 13.63
CA ARG A 237 7.50 -5.56 12.62
C ARG A 237 7.19 -6.54 11.51
N LEU A 238 8.23 -7.12 10.88
CA LEU A 238 8.06 -8.10 9.80
C LEU A 238 7.18 -9.28 10.21
N TRP A 239 7.40 -9.86 11.41
CA TRP A 239 6.58 -10.97 11.91
C TRP A 239 5.13 -10.57 12.18
N THR A 240 4.91 -9.35 12.66
CA THR A 240 3.57 -8.80 12.95
C THR A 240 2.80 -8.57 11.65
N ASP A 241 3.44 -7.99 10.64
CA ASP A 241 2.82 -7.71 9.34
C ASP A 241 2.57 -8.99 8.53
N LEU A 242 3.42 -10.02 8.66
CA LEU A 242 3.18 -11.34 8.10
C LEU A 242 2.06 -12.08 8.84
N LEU A 243 1.98 -12.00 10.17
CA LEU A 243 0.98 -12.71 10.97
C LEU A 243 -0.42 -12.08 10.89
N ALA A 244 -0.53 -10.77 10.65
CA ALA A 244 -1.79 -10.02 10.72
C ALA A 244 -2.96 -10.64 9.90
N PRO A 245 -2.80 -10.98 8.60
CA PRO A 245 -3.90 -11.59 7.82
C PRO A 245 -4.38 -12.92 8.39
N HIS A 246 -3.49 -13.67 9.06
CA HIS A 246 -3.85 -14.93 9.69
C HIS A 246 -4.70 -14.71 10.94
N LEU A 247 -4.49 -13.63 11.70
CA LEU A 247 -5.30 -13.30 12.88
C LEU A 247 -6.72 -12.84 12.49
N ASP A 248 -6.83 -12.07 11.41
CA ASP A 248 -8.10 -11.49 10.94
C ASP A 248 -8.92 -12.44 10.05
N GLY A 249 -8.43 -13.67 9.85
CA GLY A 249 -9.11 -14.74 9.09
C GLY A 249 -8.83 -14.75 7.58
N ARG A 250 -8.24 -13.68 7.04
CA ARG A 250 -7.96 -13.43 5.61
C ARG A 250 -6.72 -14.20 5.09
N GLU A 251 -6.54 -15.45 5.51
CA GLU A 251 -5.39 -16.25 5.09
C GLU A 251 -5.63 -16.91 3.73
N GLY A 252 -4.79 -16.61 2.75
CA GLY A 252 -4.80 -17.29 1.45
C GLY A 252 -5.96 -16.90 0.52
N GLU A 253 -6.79 -15.94 0.91
CA GLU A 253 -7.79 -15.34 0.03
C GLU A 253 -7.10 -14.74 -1.21
N GLY A 254 -7.55 -15.17 -2.39
CA GLY A 254 -7.13 -14.61 -3.66
C GLY A 254 -7.74 -13.23 -3.89
N PRO A 255 -7.38 -12.54 -4.99
CA PRO A 255 -7.98 -11.25 -5.34
C PRO A 255 -9.49 -11.40 -5.54
N GLU A 256 -10.26 -10.85 -4.61
CA GLU A 256 -11.72 -10.82 -4.67
C GLU A 256 -12.14 -9.79 -5.71
N GLY A 257 -12.77 -10.24 -6.80
CA GLY A 257 -13.01 -9.39 -7.98
C GLY A 257 -14.46 -9.37 -8.44
N GLU A 258 -15.06 -8.18 -8.48
CA GLU A 258 -16.46 -7.94 -8.84
C GLU A 258 -16.59 -6.88 -9.94
N LEU A 259 -17.63 -6.98 -10.78
CA LEU A 259 -17.99 -5.89 -11.69
C LEU A 259 -18.81 -4.86 -10.92
N ILE A 260 -18.41 -3.59 -10.98
CA ILE A 260 -19.08 -2.47 -10.29
C ILE A 260 -20.51 -2.26 -10.82
N PHE A 261 -20.75 -2.68 -12.06
CA PHE A 261 -22.06 -2.79 -12.72
C PHE A 261 -22.00 -3.86 -13.82
N PRO A 262 -23.13 -4.43 -14.27
CA PRO A 262 -23.15 -5.46 -15.32
C PRO A 262 -22.46 -5.06 -16.63
N LEU A 263 -22.07 -6.05 -17.43
CA LEU A 263 -21.48 -5.79 -18.75
C LEU A 263 -22.50 -5.14 -19.71
N GLU A 264 -22.07 -4.07 -20.36
CA GLU A 264 -22.91 -3.35 -21.32
C GLU A 264 -22.14 -2.95 -22.61
N HIS A 265 -22.85 -2.37 -23.57
CA HIS A 265 -22.30 -1.97 -24.87
C HIS A 265 -21.60 -0.60 -24.84
N TRP A 266 -21.94 0.28 -23.89
CA TRP A 266 -21.34 1.61 -23.75
C TRP A 266 -19.83 1.54 -23.51
N HIS A 267 -19.12 2.59 -23.91
CA HIS A 267 -17.69 2.70 -23.65
C HIS A 267 -17.44 3.20 -22.22
N ASN A 268 -17.11 2.27 -21.33
CA ASN A 268 -16.71 2.54 -19.95
C ASN A 268 -15.19 2.45 -19.80
N HIS A 269 -14.54 3.54 -19.36
CA HIS A 269 -13.07 3.61 -19.30
C HIS A 269 -12.57 4.64 -18.27
N GLY A 270 -11.27 4.57 -17.93
CA GLY A 270 -10.56 5.57 -17.13
C GLY A 270 -11.10 5.73 -15.70
N SER A 271 -11.09 4.65 -14.92
CA SER A 271 -11.55 4.64 -13.53
C SER A 271 -10.58 5.29 -12.54
N SER A 272 -11.12 5.78 -11.42
CA SER A 272 -10.41 6.30 -10.24
C SER A 272 -11.21 5.97 -8.97
N VAL A 273 -10.57 5.50 -7.90
CA VAL A 273 -11.22 5.12 -6.63
C VAL A 273 -10.58 5.80 -5.40
N VAL A 274 -11.38 6.13 -4.39
CA VAL A 274 -10.89 6.62 -3.08
C VAL A 274 -11.66 5.94 -1.94
N GLU A 275 -10.97 5.72 -0.81
CA GLU A 275 -11.63 5.44 0.47
C GLU A 275 -12.19 6.74 1.05
N LEU A 276 -13.40 6.71 1.60
CA LEU A 276 -14.01 7.80 2.34
C LEU A 276 -13.86 7.60 3.86
N PRO A 277 -13.94 8.66 4.70
CA PRO A 277 -13.64 8.57 6.13
C PRO A 277 -14.53 7.57 6.90
N ASN A 278 -15.73 7.29 6.40
CA ASN A 278 -16.68 6.32 6.94
C ASN A 278 -16.37 4.85 6.55
N GLY A 279 -15.39 4.61 5.67
CA GLY A 279 -15.03 3.28 5.16
C GLY A 279 -15.73 2.88 3.86
N ASP A 280 -16.54 3.76 3.26
CA ASP A 280 -17.06 3.52 1.91
C ASP A 280 -15.94 3.66 0.88
N LEU A 281 -15.99 2.89 -0.21
CA LEU A 281 -15.23 3.19 -1.43
C LEU A 281 -16.10 3.99 -2.40
N LEU A 282 -15.57 5.09 -2.92
CA LEU A 282 -16.19 5.88 -3.98
C LEU A 282 -15.35 5.78 -5.24
N THR A 283 -15.97 5.38 -6.35
CA THR A 283 -15.32 5.30 -7.67
C THR A 283 -15.92 6.29 -8.66
N ALA A 284 -15.13 6.70 -9.65
CA ALA A 284 -15.52 7.51 -10.80
C ALA A 284 -14.94 6.91 -12.09
N TRP A 285 -15.67 6.97 -13.20
CA TRP A 285 -15.21 6.59 -14.54
C TRP A 285 -15.97 7.36 -15.63
N PHE A 286 -15.50 7.33 -16.88
CA PHE A 286 -16.24 7.93 -18.00
C PHE A 286 -16.99 6.90 -18.84
N HIS A 287 -18.19 7.27 -19.28
CA HIS A 287 -19.21 6.43 -19.92
C HIS A 287 -19.82 7.17 -21.12
N GLY A 288 -19.93 6.54 -22.30
CA GLY A 288 -20.77 7.05 -23.41
C GLY A 288 -20.68 6.22 -24.70
N SER A 289 -21.08 6.77 -25.84
CA SER A 289 -20.93 6.13 -27.17
C SER A 289 -19.46 5.89 -27.56
N GLY A 290 -18.51 6.59 -26.91
CA GLY A 290 -17.09 6.45 -27.18
C GLY A 290 -16.20 7.18 -26.17
N GLU A 291 -15.09 7.73 -26.68
CA GLU A 291 -14.22 8.67 -25.98
C GLU A 291 -14.52 10.09 -26.51
N ARG A 292 -13.52 10.97 -26.64
CA ARG A 292 -13.62 12.33 -27.22
C ARG A 292 -14.36 12.50 -28.55
N ARG A 293 -14.71 11.41 -29.25
CA ARG A 293 -15.38 11.40 -30.57
C ARG A 293 -16.91 11.41 -30.50
N SER A 294 -17.49 11.49 -29.29
CA SER A 294 -18.94 11.44 -29.08
C SER A 294 -19.36 12.41 -27.99
N ASP A 295 -20.39 13.20 -28.23
CA ASP A 295 -20.77 14.35 -27.38
C ASP A 295 -21.74 13.95 -26.24
N ASP A 296 -21.80 12.65 -25.94
CA ASP A 296 -22.65 12.00 -24.94
C ASP A 296 -21.85 11.36 -23.79
N VAL A 297 -20.52 11.55 -23.78
CA VAL A 297 -19.64 10.95 -22.76
C VAL A 297 -19.68 11.78 -21.47
N ARG A 298 -19.97 11.11 -20.37
CA ARG A 298 -20.21 11.68 -19.03
C ARG A 298 -19.37 10.96 -17.98
N ILE A 299 -19.12 11.62 -16.84
CA ILE A 299 -18.51 10.98 -15.67
C ILE A 299 -19.60 10.39 -14.78
N LEU A 300 -19.58 9.06 -14.64
CA LEU A 300 -20.38 8.31 -13.67
C LEU A 300 -19.52 7.97 -12.44
N GLY A 301 -20.21 7.55 -11.37
CA GLY A 301 -19.59 6.99 -10.18
C GLY A 301 -20.51 6.00 -9.48
N ALA A 302 -19.94 5.25 -8.56
CA ALA A 302 -20.65 4.27 -7.73
C ALA A 302 -19.99 4.19 -6.35
N ARG A 303 -20.71 3.61 -5.38
CA ARG A 303 -20.26 3.49 -3.99
C ARG A 303 -20.42 2.06 -3.48
N LEU A 304 -19.33 1.45 -3.03
CA LEU A 304 -19.37 0.30 -2.14
C LEU A 304 -19.40 0.84 -0.71
N ARG A 305 -20.37 0.42 0.11
CA ARG A 305 -20.40 0.85 1.51
C ARG A 305 -19.54 -0.04 2.39
N ALA A 306 -19.04 0.51 3.49
CA ALA A 306 -18.33 -0.28 4.51
C ALA A 306 -19.17 -1.51 4.94
N GLY A 307 -18.66 -2.71 4.66
CA GLY A 307 -19.35 -3.98 4.99
C GLY A 307 -20.56 -4.33 4.12
N ALA A 308 -20.71 -3.75 2.91
CA ALA A 308 -21.71 -4.17 1.93
C ALA A 308 -21.15 -5.20 0.93
N GLU A 309 -22.01 -6.11 0.47
CA GLU A 309 -21.68 -7.19 -0.48
C GLU A 309 -21.74 -6.77 -1.97
N ALA A 310 -22.09 -5.51 -2.27
CA ALA A 310 -22.27 -5.01 -3.63
C ALA A 310 -22.18 -3.47 -3.73
N TRP A 311 -21.75 -2.98 -4.90
CA TRP A 311 -21.78 -1.56 -5.26
C TRP A 311 -23.21 -1.02 -5.44
N SER A 312 -23.37 0.29 -5.23
CA SER A 312 -24.57 1.01 -5.62
C SER A 312 -24.73 1.07 -7.14
N GLU A 313 -25.98 1.15 -7.60
CA GLU A 313 -26.30 1.59 -8.97
C GLU A 313 -25.49 2.85 -9.38
N PRO A 314 -24.98 2.92 -10.63
CA PRO A 314 -24.23 4.07 -11.12
C PRO A 314 -25.02 5.39 -11.05
N PHE A 315 -24.39 6.42 -10.50
CA PHE A 315 -24.92 7.79 -10.40
C PHE A 315 -24.06 8.79 -11.15
N LEU A 316 -24.65 9.93 -11.52
CA LEU A 316 -23.96 10.98 -12.26
C LEU A 316 -23.01 11.78 -11.36
N LEU A 317 -21.75 11.93 -11.78
CA LEU A 317 -20.76 12.79 -11.13
C LEU A 317 -20.54 14.08 -11.92
N ALA A 318 -20.40 14.02 -13.24
CA ALA A 318 -20.32 15.19 -14.12
C ALA A 318 -20.85 14.90 -15.54
N ASP A 319 -21.49 15.90 -16.12
CA ASP A 319 -21.98 15.97 -17.49
C ASP A 319 -21.82 17.44 -17.92
N THR A 320 -21.33 17.67 -19.13
CA THR A 320 -21.18 19.00 -19.72
C THR A 320 -21.98 19.00 -21.03
N PRO A 321 -23.26 19.43 -21.01
CA PRO A 321 -24.22 19.09 -22.05
C PRO A 321 -23.74 19.38 -23.48
N GLY A 322 -23.62 18.31 -24.28
CA GLY A 322 -23.17 18.38 -25.66
C GLY A 322 -21.65 18.39 -25.85
N PHE A 323 -20.87 17.97 -24.86
CA PHE A 323 -19.42 17.79 -24.96
C PHE A 323 -18.95 16.53 -24.21
N PRO A 324 -17.94 15.80 -24.72
CA PRO A 324 -17.37 14.65 -24.02
C PRO A 324 -16.61 15.07 -22.76
N ASP A 325 -17.05 14.59 -21.60
CA ASP A 325 -16.31 14.58 -20.34
C ASP A 325 -15.59 13.22 -20.18
N THR A 326 -14.25 13.21 -20.05
CA THR A 326 -13.45 11.97 -19.96
C THR A 326 -12.49 11.99 -18.77
N ASN A 327 -11.56 11.01 -18.67
CA ASN A 327 -10.32 11.09 -17.90
C ASN A 327 -10.47 11.66 -16.46
N CYS A 328 -11.46 11.18 -15.71
CA CYS A 328 -11.70 11.63 -14.36
C CYS A 328 -10.67 11.05 -13.37
N THR A 329 -10.37 11.82 -12.32
CA THR A 329 -9.67 11.33 -11.12
C THR A 329 -10.25 11.96 -9.86
N LEU A 330 -10.30 11.18 -8.78
CA LEU A 330 -10.73 11.59 -7.45
C LEU A 330 -9.52 11.89 -6.56
N LEU A 331 -9.72 12.70 -5.52
CA LEU A 331 -8.77 12.83 -4.41
C LEU A 331 -9.53 13.10 -3.11
N LEU A 332 -9.24 12.35 -2.05
CA LEU A 332 -9.63 12.73 -0.70
C LEU A 332 -8.45 13.45 -0.01
N GLU A 333 -8.57 14.77 0.11
CA GLU A 333 -7.59 15.61 0.82
C GLU A 333 -7.91 15.59 2.34
N PRO A 334 -6.97 15.19 3.22
CA PRO A 334 -7.09 15.42 4.65
C PRO A 334 -6.86 16.92 4.96
N LEU A 335 -7.67 17.51 5.84
CA LEU A 335 -7.58 18.93 6.18
C LEU A 335 -6.86 19.15 7.52
N SER A 336 -5.97 20.14 7.56
CA SER A 336 -5.21 20.50 8.79
C SER A 336 -6.08 20.99 9.96
N ALA A 337 -7.31 21.45 9.67
CA ALA A 337 -8.32 21.79 10.66
C ALA A 337 -9.14 20.59 11.17
N GLY A 338 -8.85 19.38 10.66
CA GLY A 338 -9.68 18.18 10.82
C GLY A 338 -10.74 18.05 9.72
N GLY A 339 -11.19 16.81 9.49
CA GLY A 339 -12.06 16.47 8.38
C GLY A 339 -11.31 16.28 7.05
N HIS A 340 -12.08 16.10 5.97
CA HIS A 340 -11.55 15.85 4.63
C HIS A 340 -12.31 16.64 3.58
N ARG A 341 -11.70 16.80 2.40
CA ARG A 341 -12.29 17.41 1.21
C ARG A 341 -12.14 16.45 0.03
N LEU A 342 -13.27 16.07 -0.58
CA LEU A 342 -13.27 15.30 -1.81
C LEU A 342 -13.15 16.24 -3.01
N TRP A 343 -12.20 15.94 -3.88
CA TRP A 343 -12.02 16.56 -5.18
C TRP A 343 -12.42 15.58 -6.30
N LEU A 344 -12.95 16.11 -7.39
CA LEU A 344 -13.11 15.42 -8.67
C LEU A 344 -12.53 16.31 -9.77
N PHE A 345 -11.54 15.81 -10.50
CA PHE A 345 -10.94 16.48 -11.66
C PHE A 345 -11.25 15.70 -12.93
N TRP A 346 -11.70 16.37 -14.00
CA TRP A 346 -11.97 15.72 -15.30
C TRP A 346 -11.89 16.75 -16.45
N PRO A 347 -11.40 16.41 -17.65
CA PRO A 347 -11.49 17.30 -18.82
C PRO A 347 -12.84 17.24 -19.52
N THR A 348 -13.35 18.40 -19.95
CA THR A 348 -14.32 18.50 -21.06
C THR A 348 -13.58 18.77 -22.36
N ILE A 349 -13.83 17.97 -23.40
CA ILE A 349 -13.17 18.10 -24.70
C ILE A 349 -13.95 19.03 -25.64
N GLN A 350 -13.41 20.21 -25.98
CA GLN A 350 -14.19 21.28 -26.63
C GLN A 350 -14.43 21.11 -28.15
N ALA A 351 -13.60 20.33 -28.85
CA ALA A 351 -13.62 20.21 -30.31
C ALA A 351 -13.36 18.78 -30.80
N ASN A 352 -13.78 17.77 -30.02
CA ASN A 352 -13.52 16.34 -30.24
C ASN A 352 -12.03 15.96 -30.45
N LEU A 353 -11.11 16.81 -29.98
CA LEU A 353 -9.64 16.70 -30.10
C LEU A 353 -9.01 16.77 -28.70
N TRP A 354 -8.05 15.91 -28.37
CA TRP A 354 -7.43 15.89 -27.03
C TRP A 354 -6.74 17.23 -26.71
N GLU A 355 -6.19 17.85 -27.74
CA GLU A 355 -5.58 19.18 -27.79
C GLU A 355 -6.55 20.32 -27.41
N SER A 356 -7.86 20.05 -27.42
CA SER A 356 -8.93 20.97 -27.03
C SER A 356 -9.47 20.74 -25.61
N ALA A 357 -8.84 19.88 -24.80
CA ALA A 357 -9.29 19.62 -23.44
C ALA A 357 -9.23 20.88 -22.55
N LEU A 358 -10.31 21.11 -21.80
CA LEU A 358 -10.36 22.03 -20.66
C LEU A 358 -10.52 21.22 -19.38
N MET A 359 -9.49 21.21 -18.53
CA MET A 359 -9.52 20.61 -17.20
C MET A 359 -10.58 21.32 -16.34
N LYS A 360 -11.47 20.56 -15.70
CA LYS A 360 -12.45 21.03 -14.72
C LYS A 360 -12.24 20.37 -13.38
N VAL A 361 -12.78 21.02 -12.35
CA VAL A 361 -12.66 20.61 -10.95
C VAL A 361 -14.00 20.77 -10.24
N LYS A 362 -14.27 19.86 -9.30
CA LYS A 362 -15.40 19.84 -8.37
C LYS A 362 -14.90 19.58 -6.96
N VAL A 363 -15.53 20.21 -5.97
CA VAL A 363 -15.18 20.10 -4.55
C VAL A 363 -16.40 19.78 -3.71
N SER A 364 -16.25 18.82 -2.79
CA SER A 364 -17.25 18.47 -1.79
C SER A 364 -16.63 18.26 -0.40
N SER A 365 -17.28 18.80 0.63
CA SER A 365 -17.13 18.41 2.03
C SER A 365 -18.39 17.72 2.59
N ASP A 366 -19.25 17.20 1.71
CA ASP A 366 -20.50 16.48 2.04
C ASP A 366 -20.66 15.30 1.07
N PHE A 367 -19.96 14.21 1.40
CA PHE A 367 -19.80 13.02 0.56
C PHE A 367 -20.21 11.72 1.28
N ASP A 368 -20.72 11.79 2.50
CA ASP A 368 -21.18 10.63 3.29
C ASP A 368 -22.61 10.18 2.92
N GLY A 369 -23.29 10.95 2.07
CA GLY A 369 -24.65 10.63 1.59
C GLY A 369 -24.69 9.36 0.71
N PRO A 370 -25.85 8.66 0.64
CA PRO A 370 -25.97 7.32 0.07
C PRO A 370 -25.84 7.21 -1.46
N GLY A 371 -25.42 8.29 -2.15
CA GLY A 371 -25.30 8.38 -3.62
C GLY A 371 -24.18 9.35 -4.02
N PRO A 372 -24.39 10.24 -5.01
CA PRO A 372 -23.36 11.19 -5.44
C PRO A 372 -23.05 12.22 -4.35
N PRO A 373 -21.78 12.66 -4.20
CA PRO A 373 -21.41 13.76 -3.33
C PRO A 373 -22.16 15.05 -3.60
N VAL A 374 -22.44 15.83 -2.56
CA VAL A 374 -23.00 17.18 -2.68
C VAL A 374 -21.86 18.14 -3.01
N TRP A 375 -21.69 18.43 -4.29
CA TRP A 375 -20.67 19.34 -4.81
C TRP A 375 -21.01 20.80 -4.47
N GLN A 376 -20.25 21.43 -3.57
CA GLN A 376 -20.51 22.84 -3.19
C GLN A 376 -19.81 23.85 -4.11
N TRP A 377 -18.79 23.42 -4.86
CA TRP A 377 -18.07 24.28 -5.80
C TRP A 377 -17.60 23.51 -7.04
N GLN A 378 -17.51 24.20 -8.18
CA GLN A 378 -16.94 23.70 -9.43
C GLN A 378 -16.39 24.86 -10.27
N ASP A 379 -15.35 24.61 -11.08
CA ASP A 379 -14.80 25.60 -12.02
C ASP A 379 -13.96 24.92 -13.15
N VAL A 380 -13.49 25.72 -14.10
CA VAL A 380 -12.43 25.33 -15.06
C VAL A 380 -11.06 25.58 -14.42
N LEU A 381 -10.27 24.53 -14.28
CA LEU A 381 -8.89 24.62 -13.78
C LEU A 381 -7.97 25.12 -14.90
N HIS A 382 -7.90 26.45 -15.06
CA HIS A 382 -7.18 27.11 -16.15
C HIS A 382 -5.66 26.87 -16.11
N MET A 383 -5.16 26.02 -17.01
CA MET A 383 -3.74 25.74 -17.15
C MET A 383 -3.01 26.90 -17.85
N LYS A 384 -1.97 27.42 -17.21
CA LYS A 384 -1.13 28.50 -17.73
C LYS A 384 0.34 28.18 -17.45
N PRO A 385 1.07 27.55 -18.40
CA PRO A 385 2.50 27.41 -18.28
C PRO A 385 3.18 28.78 -18.15
N GLY A 386 4.28 28.83 -17.39
CA GLY A 386 5.06 30.05 -17.15
C GLY A 386 5.54 30.72 -18.43
N ASP A 387 5.95 31.99 -18.36
CA ASP A 387 6.22 32.77 -19.57
C ASP A 387 7.38 32.18 -20.39
N GLY A 388 8.43 31.66 -19.74
CA GLY A 388 9.56 30.94 -20.35
C GLY A 388 9.32 29.48 -20.75
N PHE A 389 8.06 28.99 -20.79
CA PHE A 389 7.75 27.60 -21.13
C PHE A 389 8.32 27.14 -22.49
N HIS A 390 8.34 28.02 -23.50
CA HIS A 390 8.96 27.73 -24.79
C HIS A 390 10.44 27.36 -24.66
N ASP A 391 11.20 28.15 -23.89
CA ASP A 391 12.64 27.98 -23.76
C ASP A 391 12.98 26.76 -22.90
N LEU A 392 12.14 26.43 -21.92
CA LEU A 392 12.18 25.18 -21.17
C LEU A 392 11.90 23.95 -22.05
N VAL A 393 10.86 23.99 -22.89
CA VAL A 393 10.56 22.92 -23.85
C VAL A 393 11.72 22.73 -24.82
N ALA A 394 12.33 23.82 -25.31
CA ALA A 394 13.50 23.78 -26.16
C ALA A 394 14.70 23.11 -25.46
N ALA A 395 15.06 23.57 -24.26
CA ALA A 395 16.19 23.05 -23.50
C ALA A 395 16.00 21.57 -23.12
N ARG A 396 14.81 21.18 -22.62
CA ARG A 396 14.51 19.78 -22.23
C ARG A 396 14.42 18.83 -23.42
N THR A 397 13.90 19.29 -24.56
CA THR A 397 13.90 18.49 -25.81
C THR A 397 15.33 18.28 -26.32
N ASP A 398 16.17 19.31 -26.28
CA ASP A 398 17.58 19.24 -26.68
C ASP A 398 18.43 18.39 -25.73
N GLU A 399 18.14 18.43 -24.42
CA GLU A 399 18.68 17.52 -23.39
C GLU A 399 18.27 16.06 -23.65
N TYR A 400 17.00 15.80 -23.98
CA TYR A 400 16.49 14.47 -24.33
C TYR A 400 17.19 13.89 -25.56
N PHE A 401 17.34 14.65 -26.65
CA PHE A 401 18.06 14.17 -27.84
C PHE A 401 19.53 13.85 -27.55
N ARG A 402 20.22 14.63 -26.70
CA ARG A 402 21.58 14.29 -26.25
C ARG A 402 21.64 13.03 -25.41
N SER A 403 20.60 12.75 -24.62
CA SER A 403 20.50 11.50 -23.86
C SER A 403 20.39 10.25 -24.74
N LEU A 404 19.93 10.41 -25.98
CA LEU A 404 19.89 9.38 -27.02
C LEU A 404 21.18 9.30 -27.88
N GLY A 405 22.17 10.14 -27.61
CA GLY A 405 23.45 10.16 -28.34
C GLY A 405 23.51 11.10 -29.55
N PHE A 406 22.47 11.90 -29.82
CA PHE A 406 22.50 12.94 -30.85
C PHE A 406 23.19 14.22 -30.35
N SER A 407 23.63 15.10 -31.25
CA SER A 407 24.21 16.40 -30.89
C SER A 407 23.19 17.40 -30.33
N GLY A 408 21.90 17.22 -30.65
CA GLY A 408 20.77 18.02 -30.17
C GLY A 408 19.47 17.75 -30.93
N ALA A 409 18.43 18.54 -30.64
CA ALA A 409 17.08 18.38 -31.22
C ALA A 409 17.02 18.57 -32.76
N LEU A 410 18.02 19.22 -33.34
CA LEU A 410 18.13 19.51 -34.78
C LEU A 410 19.14 18.61 -35.51
N ASP A 411 19.66 17.56 -34.87
CA ASP A 411 20.68 16.68 -35.46
C ASP A 411 20.15 15.97 -36.72
N PRO A 412 20.76 16.15 -37.92
CA PRO A 412 20.31 15.50 -39.14
C PRO A 412 20.31 13.97 -39.10
N ALA A 413 21.12 13.35 -38.23
CA ALA A 413 21.16 11.90 -38.01
C ALA A 413 20.00 11.39 -37.13
N ALA A 414 19.29 12.27 -36.42
CA ALA A 414 18.11 11.89 -35.66
C ALA A 414 16.93 11.53 -36.59
N PRO A 415 16.09 10.55 -36.22
CA PRO A 415 14.94 10.14 -37.03
C PRO A 415 14.03 11.30 -37.43
N GLU A 416 13.59 11.28 -38.68
CA GLU A 416 12.74 12.34 -39.26
C GLU A 416 11.47 12.60 -38.41
N SER A 417 10.81 11.54 -37.95
CA SER A 417 9.64 11.63 -37.06
C SER A 417 9.95 12.27 -35.70
N ALA A 418 11.15 12.05 -35.14
CA ALA A 418 11.58 12.66 -33.90
C ALA A 418 11.86 14.17 -34.09
N ARG A 419 12.57 14.54 -35.18
CA ARG A 419 12.78 15.96 -35.53
C ARG A 419 11.47 16.70 -35.83
N GLN A 420 10.52 16.05 -36.49
CA GLN A 420 9.17 16.60 -36.71
C GLN A 420 8.37 16.78 -35.41
N TRP A 421 8.49 15.86 -34.46
CA TRP A 421 7.90 16.02 -33.12
C TRP A 421 8.54 17.19 -32.36
N ALA A 422 9.87 17.29 -32.34
CA ALA A 422 10.58 18.40 -31.69
C ALA A 422 10.18 19.76 -32.29
N ALA A 423 10.13 19.87 -33.62
CA ALA A 423 9.72 21.09 -34.32
C ALA A 423 8.28 21.52 -33.97
N ARG A 424 7.30 20.58 -34.00
CA ARG A 424 5.90 20.86 -33.62
C ARG A 424 5.76 21.24 -32.14
N ASN A 425 6.61 20.72 -31.26
CA ASN A 425 6.56 21.06 -29.84
C ASN A 425 7.11 22.45 -29.55
N LEU A 426 8.15 22.89 -30.27
CA LEU A 426 8.63 24.27 -30.23
C LEU A 426 7.55 25.25 -30.71
N GLU A 427 6.93 24.95 -31.86
CA GLU A 427 5.84 25.76 -32.44
C GLU A 427 4.65 25.89 -31.48
N GLN A 428 4.16 24.77 -30.93
CA GLN A 428 3.04 24.77 -29.98
C GLN A 428 3.38 25.41 -28.63
N ALA A 429 4.65 25.41 -28.19
CA ALA A 429 5.07 26.06 -26.94
C ALA A 429 5.27 27.58 -27.10
N ALA A 430 5.56 28.04 -28.33
CA ALA A 430 5.61 29.45 -28.68
C ALA A 430 4.20 30.07 -28.75
N ASP A 431 3.22 29.37 -29.34
CA ASP A 431 1.83 29.84 -29.36
C ASP A 431 1.19 29.85 -27.96
N LYS A 432 0.40 30.90 -27.70
CA LYS A 432 -0.24 31.15 -26.40
C LYS A 432 -1.61 30.47 -26.26
N LEU A 433 -2.22 29.97 -27.34
CA LEU A 433 -3.48 29.25 -27.28
C LEU A 433 -3.22 27.75 -27.06
N THR A 434 -2.46 27.10 -27.94
CA THR A 434 -2.13 25.66 -27.85
C THR A 434 -1.48 25.31 -26.53
N ARG A 435 -0.51 26.10 -26.05
CA ARG A 435 0.16 25.80 -24.77
C ARG A 435 -0.74 25.92 -23.53
N ARG A 436 -1.95 26.45 -23.65
CA ARG A 436 -2.92 26.61 -22.54
C ARG A 436 -4.14 25.68 -22.63
N LEU A 437 -4.25 24.90 -23.70
CA LEU A 437 -5.31 23.93 -23.92
C LEU A 437 -4.71 22.51 -23.95
N GLY A 438 -5.57 21.50 -23.90
CA GLY A 438 -5.12 20.12 -24.11
C GLY A 438 -4.29 19.53 -22.97
N TRP A 439 -4.39 20.11 -21.77
CA TRP A 439 -3.76 19.62 -20.53
C TRP A 439 -4.79 18.93 -19.66
N PHE A 440 -4.59 17.65 -19.36
CA PHE A 440 -5.54 16.85 -18.59
C PHE A 440 -4.89 15.68 -17.85
N THR A 441 -5.64 15.07 -16.93
CA THR A 441 -5.15 14.04 -15.99
C THR A 441 -5.51 12.61 -16.40
N ARG A 442 -5.15 11.62 -15.57
CA ARG A 442 -5.45 10.18 -15.77
C ARG A 442 -5.38 9.39 -14.47
N ALA A 443 -4.30 9.60 -13.72
CA ALA A 443 -3.95 8.92 -12.47
C ALA A 443 -4.38 9.73 -11.25
N HIS A 444 -4.23 9.19 -10.04
CA HIS A 444 -4.53 9.92 -8.80
C HIS A 444 -3.61 11.13 -8.59
N PRO A 445 -4.13 12.28 -8.13
CA PRO A 445 -3.31 13.33 -7.55
C PRO A 445 -2.70 12.84 -6.24
N VAL A 446 -1.61 13.46 -5.78
CA VAL A 446 -0.99 13.14 -4.48
C VAL A 446 -0.97 14.34 -3.55
N VAL A 447 -1.08 14.06 -2.25
CA VAL A 447 -0.89 15.05 -1.17
C VAL A 447 0.51 14.85 -0.61
N LEU A 448 1.36 15.88 -0.69
CA LEU A 448 2.77 15.83 -0.31
C LEU A 448 3.02 16.77 0.89
N PRO A 449 3.69 16.34 1.97
CA PRO A 449 4.00 17.21 3.09
C PRO A 449 5.03 18.28 2.69
N LEU A 450 4.77 19.55 3.05
CA LEU A 450 5.70 20.65 2.79
C LEU A 450 6.76 20.74 3.91
N PRO A 451 8.05 20.99 3.60
CA PRO A 451 9.12 21.07 4.62
C PRO A 451 8.92 22.15 5.69
N GLU A 452 8.21 23.24 5.35
CA GLU A 452 7.90 24.34 6.28
C GLU A 452 6.59 24.10 7.07
N GLY A 453 5.93 22.96 6.85
CA GLY A 453 4.60 22.64 7.34
C GLY A 453 3.50 22.94 6.32
N GLY A 454 2.35 22.28 6.47
CA GLY A 454 1.29 22.27 5.45
C GLY A 454 1.48 21.17 4.41
N GLN A 455 0.72 21.23 3.31
CA GLN A 455 0.70 20.21 2.27
C GLN A 455 0.56 20.81 0.88
N ARG A 456 1.17 20.14 -0.10
CA ARG A 456 0.99 20.38 -1.53
C ARG A 456 0.02 19.37 -2.11
N LEU A 457 -1.01 19.86 -2.79
CA LEU A 457 -1.79 19.06 -3.74
C LEU A 457 -1.02 19.03 -5.06
N LEU A 458 -0.76 17.85 -5.63
CA LEU A 458 -0.09 17.70 -6.93
C LEU A 458 -0.95 16.87 -7.88
N LEU A 459 -1.48 17.52 -8.92
CA LEU A 459 -2.27 16.91 -9.99
C LEU A 459 -1.38 16.61 -11.21
N GLY A 460 -1.30 15.35 -11.59
CA GLY A 460 -0.58 14.91 -12.78
C GLY A 460 -1.28 15.33 -14.07
N LEU A 461 -0.54 15.89 -15.02
CA LEU A 461 -1.04 16.38 -16.30
C LEU A 461 -0.27 15.79 -17.48
N TYR A 462 -0.92 15.68 -18.63
CA TYR A 462 -0.28 15.43 -19.90
C TYR A 462 -1.03 16.12 -21.05
N SER A 463 -0.39 16.14 -22.21
CA SER A 463 -1.03 16.58 -23.46
C SER A 463 -0.65 15.65 -24.60
N ASP A 464 -1.65 15.10 -25.29
CA ASP A 464 -1.44 14.31 -26.53
C ASP A 464 -1.00 15.18 -27.73
N GLY A 465 -1.20 16.50 -27.68
CA GLY A 465 -0.71 17.43 -28.72
C GLY A 465 0.81 17.63 -28.67
N PHE A 466 1.37 17.66 -27.46
CA PHE A 466 2.81 17.71 -27.19
C PHE A 466 3.46 16.31 -27.06
N SER A 467 2.68 15.27 -26.75
CA SER A 467 3.14 13.93 -26.32
C SER A 467 4.16 13.97 -25.18
N PHE A 468 4.00 14.89 -24.22
CA PHE A 468 4.75 14.91 -22.96
C PHE A 468 3.87 15.28 -21.76
N ALA A 469 4.44 15.16 -20.56
CA ALA A 469 3.74 15.33 -19.28
C ALA A 469 4.13 16.63 -18.56
N SER A 470 3.39 16.95 -17.51
CA SER A 470 3.62 18.08 -16.60
C SER A 470 2.85 17.78 -15.31
N ALA A 471 2.84 18.72 -14.37
CA ALA A 471 1.94 18.71 -13.23
C ALA A 471 1.40 20.12 -12.98
N THR A 472 0.33 20.21 -12.20
CA THR A 472 -0.07 21.46 -11.55
C THR A 472 -0.23 21.21 -10.06
N TYR A 473 0.19 22.17 -9.25
CA TYR A 473 0.21 22.03 -7.80
C TYR A 473 -0.36 23.24 -7.07
N SER A 474 -0.83 23.00 -5.86
CA SER A 474 -1.35 24.02 -4.95
C SER A 474 -0.82 23.79 -3.53
N ASP A 475 -0.27 24.85 -2.95
CA ASP A 475 0.26 24.88 -1.58
C ASP A 475 -0.71 25.60 -0.61
N ASP A 476 -1.88 26.03 -1.10
CA ASP A 476 -2.88 26.84 -0.37
C ASP A 476 -4.26 26.15 -0.25
N GLY A 477 -4.30 24.82 -0.41
CA GLY A 477 -5.55 24.05 -0.35
C GLY A 477 -6.42 24.25 -1.60
N GLY A 478 -5.79 24.46 -2.76
CA GLY A 478 -6.43 24.56 -4.07
C GLY A 478 -7.09 25.90 -4.38
N HIS A 479 -6.76 26.98 -3.64
CA HIS A 479 -7.21 28.34 -3.94
C HIS A 479 -6.44 28.95 -5.14
N THR A 480 -5.15 28.63 -5.26
CA THR A 480 -4.33 28.94 -6.45
C THR A 480 -3.57 27.71 -6.90
N TRP A 481 -3.26 27.65 -8.20
CA TRP A 481 -2.60 26.51 -8.84
C TRP A 481 -1.46 26.98 -9.73
N THR A 482 -0.30 26.33 -9.60
CA THR A 482 0.94 26.63 -10.33
C THR A 482 1.35 25.42 -11.16
N MET A 483 1.65 25.64 -12.44
CA MET A 483 2.08 24.59 -13.36
C MET A 483 3.60 24.35 -13.29
N SER A 484 4.03 23.09 -13.34
CA SER A 484 5.44 22.69 -13.26
C SER A 484 6.22 22.95 -14.56
N GLU A 485 7.53 22.69 -14.52
CA GLU A 485 8.30 22.43 -15.74
C GLU A 485 7.71 21.23 -16.53
N PRO A 486 7.90 21.18 -17.87
CA PRO A 486 7.50 20.04 -18.69
C PRO A 486 8.37 18.81 -18.43
N ILE A 487 7.74 17.66 -18.24
CA ILE A 487 8.38 16.35 -18.05
C ILE A 487 8.56 15.71 -19.42
N ILE A 488 9.73 15.90 -20.03
CA ILE A 488 10.00 15.48 -21.41
C ILE A 488 10.84 14.19 -21.45
N GLY A 489 10.18 13.08 -21.78
CA GLY A 489 10.71 12.00 -22.62
C GLY A 489 9.91 11.97 -23.93
N GLY A 490 10.39 11.26 -24.95
CA GLY A 490 9.82 11.24 -26.30
C GLY A 490 8.50 10.46 -26.45
N GLY A 491 7.47 10.88 -25.72
CA GLY A 491 6.19 10.18 -25.58
C GLY A 491 5.71 10.00 -24.13
N SER A 492 6.37 10.61 -23.14
CA SER A 492 6.08 10.39 -21.71
C SER A 492 4.78 11.08 -21.26
N ILE A 493 3.68 10.34 -21.10
CA ILE A 493 2.36 10.88 -20.77
C ILE A 493 1.71 10.17 -19.58
N GLN A 494 0.57 10.68 -19.09
CA GLN A 494 -0.22 10.07 -18.02
C GLN A 494 0.61 9.80 -16.73
N PRO A 495 1.19 10.84 -16.10
CA PRO A 495 2.03 10.67 -14.91
C PRO A 495 1.23 10.22 -13.67
N THR A 496 1.82 9.32 -12.91
CA THR A 496 1.44 8.85 -11.56
C THR A 496 2.67 8.97 -10.64
N PHE A 497 2.50 9.18 -9.33
CA PHE A 497 3.59 9.65 -8.46
C PHE A 497 3.85 8.80 -7.23
N ALA A 498 5.12 8.70 -6.81
CA ALA A 498 5.51 8.10 -5.53
C ALA A 498 6.72 8.84 -4.90
N LEU A 499 6.71 8.97 -3.58
CA LEU A 499 7.70 9.74 -2.81
C LEU A 499 8.70 8.82 -2.08
N ARG A 500 9.99 8.99 -2.37
CA ARG A 500 11.10 8.34 -1.67
C ARG A 500 11.26 8.85 -0.24
N ASP A 501 11.88 8.04 0.62
CA ASP A 501 12.19 8.42 2.00
C ASP A 501 13.24 9.56 2.07
N ASP A 502 14.02 9.77 1.01
CA ASP A 502 14.93 10.91 0.85
C ASP A 502 14.24 12.22 0.40
N GLY A 503 12.92 12.20 0.18
CA GLY A 503 12.13 13.34 -0.31
C GLY A 503 12.14 13.53 -1.82
N THR A 504 12.84 12.68 -2.60
CA THR A 504 12.76 12.68 -4.06
C THR A 504 11.40 12.16 -4.51
N LEU A 505 10.69 12.98 -5.28
CA LEU A 505 9.43 12.59 -5.91
C LEU A 505 9.72 11.96 -7.28
N LEU A 506 9.15 10.79 -7.55
CA LEU A 506 9.19 10.15 -8.86
C LEU A 506 7.85 10.32 -9.58
N ALA A 507 7.92 10.60 -10.88
CA ALA A 507 6.80 10.44 -11.81
C ALA A 507 7.05 9.21 -12.67
N PHE A 508 6.14 8.24 -12.64
CA PHE A 508 6.09 7.13 -13.61
C PHE A 508 5.02 7.45 -14.66
N MET A 509 5.30 7.16 -15.93
CA MET A 509 4.50 7.60 -17.08
C MET A 509 4.36 6.50 -18.12
N ARG A 510 3.21 6.49 -18.80
CA ARG A 510 2.98 5.73 -20.02
C ARG A 510 3.89 6.23 -21.14
N ASP A 511 4.28 5.33 -22.04
CA ASP A 511 5.05 5.63 -23.23
C ASP A 511 4.19 5.64 -24.52
N ASN A 512 3.98 6.84 -25.08
CA ASN A 512 3.32 7.06 -26.38
C ASN A 512 4.32 7.13 -27.56
N GLY A 513 5.61 6.88 -27.31
CA GLY A 513 6.73 7.06 -28.22
C GLY A 513 7.10 5.84 -29.09
N PRO A 514 8.35 5.76 -29.58
CA PRO A 514 8.89 4.59 -30.28
C PRO A 514 9.22 3.43 -29.30
N PRO A 515 9.66 2.25 -29.79
CA PRO A 515 10.31 1.24 -28.95
C PRO A 515 11.51 1.82 -28.17
N PRO A 516 11.83 1.29 -26.98
CA PRO A 516 11.63 -0.10 -26.56
C PRO A 516 10.34 -0.43 -25.80
N LYS A 517 9.40 0.51 -25.65
CA LYS A 517 8.12 0.32 -24.91
C LYS A 517 8.31 -0.06 -23.44
N ARG A 518 8.74 0.95 -22.68
CA ARG A 518 8.99 0.91 -21.24
C ARG A 518 8.32 2.09 -20.57
N ALA A 519 7.93 1.96 -19.30
CA ALA A 519 7.41 3.11 -18.56
C ALA A 519 8.51 4.18 -18.46
N HIS A 520 8.17 5.43 -18.72
CA HIS A 520 9.06 6.55 -18.56
C HIS A 520 9.10 6.99 -17.09
N VAL A 521 10.27 7.32 -16.55
CA VAL A 521 10.44 7.84 -15.18
C VAL A 521 11.23 9.15 -15.19
N ALA A 522 10.78 10.11 -14.39
CA ALA A 522 11.50 11.37 -14.11
C ALA A 522 11.56 11.64 -12.59
N GLU A 523 12.59 12.34 -12.14
CA GLU A 523 12.77 12.72 -10.73
C GLU A 523 12.52 14.22 -10.51
N SER A 524 11.97 14.57 -9.35
CA SER A 524 11.86 15.94 -8.82
C SER A 524 12.39 16.00 -7.38
N ARG A 525 13.03 17.11 -7.02
CA ARG A 525 13.60 17.37 -5.67
C ARG A 525 12.97 18.58 -4.98
N ASP A 526 11.88 19.09 -5.54
CA ASP A 526 11.14 20.27 -5.08
C ASP A 526 9.63 20.03 -5.04
N LEU A 527 9.24 18.77 -4.82
CA LEU A 527 7.87 18.28 -4.75
C LEU A 527 7.05 18.60 -6.01
N GLY A 528 7.66 18.37 -7.18
CA GLY A 528 6.99 18.38 -8.49
C GLY A 528 6.97 19.72 -9.23
N ALA A 529 7.77 20.71 -8.81
CA ALA A 529 7.85 22.00 -9.49
C ALA A 529 8.82 21.97 -10.69
N THR A 530 10.01 21.38 -10.51
CA THR A 530 10.98 21.08 -11.58
C THR A 530 11.23 19.58 -11.70
N TRP A 531 11.66 19.14 -12.88
CA TRP A 531 11.78 17.73 -13.24
C TRP A 531 13.01 17.46 -14.11
N THR A 532 13.59 16.26 -14.00
CA THR A 532 14.53 15.75 -15.01
C THR A 532 13.81 15.47 -16.34
N ILE A 533 14.55 15.34 -17.44
CA ILE A 533 14.03 14.58 -18.59
C ILE A 533 13.63 13.17 -18.16
N ALA A 534 12.64 12.60 -18.84
CA ALA A 534 12.15 11.25 -18.53
C ALA A 534 12.98 10.18 -19.26
N ARG A 535 13.12 9.00 -18.64
CA ARG A 535 13.97 7.89 -19.09
C ARG A 535 13.27 6.54 -18.93
N ASP A 536 13.63 5.56 -19.75
CA ASP A 536 13.09 4.20 -19.66
C ASP A 536 13.33 3.54 -18.30
N HIS A 537 12.28 2.94 -17.72
CA HIS A 537 12.41 2.10 -16.53
C HIS A 537 13.08 0.75 -16.86
N PRO A 538 14.03 0.23 -16.05
CA PRO A 538 14.73 -1.03 -16.33
C PRO A 538 13.85 -2.29 -16.30
N ASP A 539 12.72 -2.29 -15.58
CA ASP A 539 11.87 -3.49 -15.42
C ASP A 539 10.43 -3.36 -15.94
N ILE A 540 9.89 -2.15 -16.11
CA ILE A 540 8.45 -1.97 -16.43
C ILE A 540 8.29 -1.90 -17.95
N VAL A 541 7.81 -2.99 -18.53
CA VAL A 541 7.28 -3.04 -19.91
C VAL A 541 5.98 -2.23 -19.97
N GLU A 542 5.79 -1.54 -21.09
CA GLU A 542 4.64 -0.67 -21.35
C GLU A 542 3.95 -1.12 -22.67
N THR A 543 2.65 -0.87 -22.83
CA THR A 543 1.81 -1.47 -23.90
C THR A 543 0.93 -0.44 -24.63
N GLY A 544 1.27 0.84 -24.50
CA GLY A 544 0.42 1.97 -24.88
C GLY A 544 -0.80 2.14 -23.96
N ALA A 545 -0.68 1.83 -22.65
CA ALA A 545 -1.75 1.87 -21.66
C ALA A 545 -1.35 2.64 -20.39
N GLY A 546 -2.32 3.27 -19.72
CA GLY A 546 -2.08 3.89 -18.42
C GLY A 546 -1.72 2.86 -17.36
N LEU A 547 -0.72 3.18 -16.54
CA LEU A 547 -0.31 2.47 -15.32
C LEU A 547 -0.58 3.36 -14.10
N GLU A 548 -0.45 2.80 -12.89
CA GLU A 548 -0.59 3.52 -11.61
C GLU A 548 0.41 2.97 -10.60
N VAL A 549 1.10 3.83 -9.84
CA VAL A 549 2.08 3.45 -8.79
C VAL A 549 1.55 3.85 -7.42
N LEU A 550 1.83 3.03 -6.40
CA LEU A 550 1.45 3.31 -5.01
C LEU A 550 2.59 2.88 -4.07
N LYS A 551 2.85 3.68 -3.04
CA LYS A 551 3.67 3.32 -1.88
C LYS A 551 2.75 2.84 -0.76
N LEU A 552 2.95 1.61 -0.30
CA LEU A 552 2.17 0.96 0.76
C LEU A 552 2.66 1.39 2.14
N GLU A 553 1.83 1.20 3.17
CA GLU A 553 2.17 1.48 4.58
C GLU A 553 3.39 0.68 5.07
N SER A 554 3.63 -0.52 4.51
CA SER A 554 4.81 -1.35 4.75
C SER A 554 6.12 -0.76 4.22
N GLY A 555 6.06 0.35 3.46
CA GLY A 555 7.17 0.97 2.76
C GLY A 555 7.48 0.35 1.39
N ARG A 556 6.86 -0.79 1.05
CA ARG A 556 6.96 -1.39 -0.30
C ARG A 556 6.20 -0.57 -1.33
N TRP A 557 6.64 -0.64 -2.58
CA TRP A 557 6.00 0.06 -3.69
C TRP A 557 5.38 -0.96 -4.63
N ILE A 558 4.18 -0.67 -5.13
CA ILE A 558 3.50 -1.47 -6.15
C ILE A 558 3.24 -0.64 -7.39
N VAL A 559 3.23 -1.29 -8.55
CA VAL A 559 2.77 -0.70 -9.81
C VAL A 559 1.78 -1.64 -10.47
N VAL A 560 0.60 -1.14 -10.82
CA VAL A 560 -0.42 -1.88 -11.56
C VAL A 560 -0.29 -1.52 -13.04
N HIS A 561 0.01 -2.49 -13.89
CA HIS A 561 0.30 -2.26 -15.31
C HIS A 561 0.01 -3.47 -16.21
N ASN A 562 -0.12 -3.23 -17.51
CA ASN A 562 -0.03 -4.28 -18.52
C ASN A 562 1.46 -4.63 -18.73
N ASP A 563 1.82 -5.91 -18.78
CA ASP A 563 3.24 -6.36 -18.76
C ASP A 563 3.71 -7.04 -20.06
N ILE A 564 2.89 -6.97 -21.12
CA ILE A 564 3.02 -7.71 -22.39
C ILE A 564 2.98 -6.76 -23.60
N PRO A 565 4.04 -6.65 -24.42
CA PRO A 565 4.21 -5.54 -25.37
C PRO A 565 3.22 -5.53 -26.56
N ASP A 566 2.43 -6.58 -26.76
CA ASP A 566 1.53 -6.77 -27.90
C ASP A 566 0.03 -6.82 -27.54
N GLY A 567 -0.34 -6.44 -26.32
CA GLY A 567 -1.74 -6.43 -25.87
C GLY A 567 -2.01 -5.80 -24.51
N ARG A 568 -3.28 -5.89 -24.07
CA ARG A 568 -3.76 -5.47 -22.74
C ARG A 568 -4.55 -6.59 -22.03
N TYR A 569 -4.30 -7.85 -22.41
CA TYR A 569 -5.04 -9.03 -21.93
C TYR A 569 -4.47 -9.65 -20.64
N ARG A 570 -3.47 -8.99 -20.03
CA ARG A 570 -2.95 -9.29 -18.69
C ARG A 570 -2.80 -7.98 -17.92
N LEU A 571 -3.21 -7.97 -16.66
CA LEU A 571 -3.06 -6.85 -15.74
C LEU A 571 -2.33 -7.37 -14.49
N ALA A 572 -1.11 -6.91 -14.32
CA ALA A 572 -0.20 -7.35 -13.27
C ALA A 572 -0.04 -6.28 -12.19
N VAL A 573 0.07 -6.71 -10.94
CA VAL A 573 0.55 -5.91 -9.81
C VAL A 573 1.99 -6.33 -9.55
N SER A 574 2.94 -5.46 -9.86
CA SER A 574 4.38 -5.71 -9.67
C SER A 574 4.89 -5.00 -8.42
N VAL A 575 5.78 -5.63 -7.65
CA VAL A 575 6.28 -5.18 -6.33
C VAL A 575 7.76 -4.79 -6.38
N SER A 576 8.09 -3.66 -5.74
CA SER A 576 9.43 -3.13 -5.48
C SER A 576 9.69 -3.02 -3.97
N GLU A 577 10.92 -3.35 -3.57
CA GLU A 577 11.44 -3.21 -2.20
C GLU A 577 12.61 -2.20 -2.14
N ASP A 578 12.83 -1.45 -3.23
CA ASP A 578 14.00 -0.59 -3.45
C ASP A 578 13.64 0.82 -3.97
N GLU A 579 12.48 1.32 -3.53
CA GLU A 579 11.91 2.64 -3.87
C GLU A 579 11.67 2.84 -5.37
N GLY A 580 11.07 1.82 -5.99
CA GLY A 580 10.69 1.85 -7.40
C GLY A 580 11.87 1.81 -8.38
N ARG A 581 13.04 1.31 -7.96
CA ARG A 581 14.21 1.12 -8.85
C ARG A 581 14.15 -0.21 -9.59
N THR A 582 13.60 -1.25 -8.97
CA THR A 582 13.35 -2.55 -9.59
C THR A 582 12.03 -3.17 -9.14
N PHE A 583 11.37 -3.88 -10.07
CA PHE A 583 10.08 -4.53 -9.84
C PHE A 583 10.20 -6.02 -10.18
N LYS A 584 10.71 -6.80 -9.22
CA LYS A 584 11.16 -8.19 -9.43
C LYS A 584 10.10 -9.25 -9.20
N ARG A 585 9.12 -8.99 -8.33
CA ARG A 585 7.94 -9.84 -8.12
C ARG A 585 6.74 -9.23 -8.84
N ARG A 586 5.85 -10.07 -9.35
CA ARG A 586 4.53 -9.68 -9.85
C ARG A 586 3.52 -10.79 -9.64
N ARG A 587 2.24 -10.43 -9.53
CA ARG A 587 1.11 -11.34 -9.65
C ARG A 587 0.04 -10.74 -10.56
N TYR A 588 -0.85 -11.57 -11.10
CA TYR A 588 -1.87 -11.11 -12.05
C TYR A 588 -3.25 -11.03 -11.40
N ILE A 589 -3.91 -9.86 -11.52
CA ILE A 589 -5.35 -9.72 -11.23
C ILE A 589 -6.22 -10.01 -12.46
N GLU A 590 -5.61 -10.05 -13.65
CA GLU A 590 -6.18 -10.60 -14.90
C GLU A 590 -5.08 -11.28 -15.72
N ARG A 591 -5.30 -12.51 -16.22
CA ARG A 591 -4.27 -13.29 -16.94
C ARG A 591 -4.85 -14.15 -18.08
N GLU A 592 -5.35 -13.50 -19.12
CA GLU A 592 -6.04 -14.17 -20.22
C GLU A 592 -5.15 -14.54 -21.42
N GLU A 593 -5.76 -15.17 -22.42
CA GLU A 593 -5.25 -15.30 -23.78
C GLU A 593 -5.55 -14.08 -24.66
N LYS A 594 -4.79 -13.95 -25.76
CA LYS A 594 -4.88 -12.82 -26.68
C LYS A 594 -6.19 -12.83 -27.47
N GLY A 595 -7.11 -11.95 -27.07
CA GLY A 595 -8.39 -11.73 -27.75
C GLY A 595 -9.62 -11.96 -26.87
N VAL A 596 -9.45 -12.60 -25.70
CA VAL A 596 -10.53 -12.83 -24.72
C VAL A 596 -10.97 -11.51 -24.10
N GLY A 597 -10.04 -10.75 -23.53
CA GLY A 597 -10.32 -9.48 -22.87
C GLY A 597 -9.20 -8.44 -22.92
N ARG A 598 -9.50 -7.25 -22.40
CA ARG A 598 -8.63 -6.08 -22.33
C ARG A 598 -8.84 -5.35 -21.00
N TYR A 599 -7.84 -5.38 -20.14
CA TYR A 599 -7.89 -4.99 -18.73
C TYR A 599 -6.82 -3.93 -18.47
N HIS A 600 -7.23 -2.69 -18.19
CA HIS A 600 -6.30 -1.57 -18.35
C HIS A 600 -6.78 -0.27 -17.72
N TYR A 601 -5.86 0.70 -17.64
CA TYR A 601 -6.00 1.98 -16.93
C TYR A 601 -6.48 1.73 -15.49
N PRO A 602 -5.67 1.00 -14.69
CA PRO A 602 -5.97 0.72 -13.31
C PRO A 602 -5.80 1.98 -12.47
N SER A 603 -6.59 2.13 -11.42
CA SER A 603 -6.32 3.05 -10.31
C SER A 603 -6.27 2.23 -9.03
N VAL A 604 -5.35 2.55 -8.12
CA VAL A 604 -5.09 1.74 -6.92
C VAL A 604 -4.94 2.62 -5.68
N ILE A 605 -5.50 2.13 -4.57
CA ILE A 605 -5.34 2.68 -3.23
C ILE A 605 -5.00 1.57 -2.24
N GLN A 606 -4.48 1.93 -1.08
CA GLN A 606 -4.51 1.09 0.12
C GLN A 606 -5.48 1.73 1.11
N THR A 607 -6.40 0.94 1.66
CA THR A 607 -7.36 1.36 2.69
C THR A 607 -6.74 1.31 4.08
N ARG A 608 -7.36 2.02 5.04
CA ARG A 608 -6.92 2.06 6.46
C ARG A 608 -6.96 0.71 7.19
N ASP A 609 -7.61 -0.31 6.63
CA ASP A 609 -7.56 -1.69 7.13
C ASP A 609 -6.45 -2.54 6.47
N GLY A 610 -5.62 -1.93 5.63
CA GLY A 610 -4.45 -2.52 4.99
C GLY A 610 -4.71 -3.17 3.63
N ARG A 611 -5.96 -3.34 3.19
CA ARG A 611 -6.26 -3.94 1.88
C ARG A 611 -5.90 -3.01 0.73
N ILE A 612 -5.59 -3.60 -0.41
CA ILE A 612 -5.24 -2.90 -1.64
C ILE A 612 -6.41 -3.05 -2.60
N HIS A 613 -7.00 -1.92 -2.98
CA HIS A 613 -8.17 -1.87 -3.86
C HIS A 613 -7.78 -1.32 -5.23
N VAL A 614 -8.11 -2.07 -6.29
CA VAL A 614 -7.82 -1.72 -7.67
C VAL A 614 -9.10 -1.62 -8.48
N THR A 615 -9.33 -0.51 -9.18
CA THR A 615 -10.43 -0.38 -10.16
C THR A 615 -9.88 -0.18 -11.56
N TYR A 616 -10.36 -0.91 -12.55
CA TYR A 616 -9.84 -0.89 -13.92
C TYR A 616 -10.91 -1.11 -14.98
N SER A 617 -10.59 -0.68 -16.21
CA SER A 617 -11.47 -0.83 -17.38
C SER A 617 -11.46 -2.28 -17.86
N TYR A 618 -12.63 -2.93 -17.82
CA TYR A 618 -12.82 -4.35 -18.10
C TYR A 618 -13.64 -4.55 -19.38
N HIS A 619 -12.99 -4.89 -20.50
CA HIS A 619 -13.65 -5.13 -21.79
C HIS A 619 -13.43 -6.58 -22.24
N VAL A 620 -14.50 -7.31 -22.57
CA VAL A 620 -14.46 -8.74 -22.95
C VAL A 620 -15.24 -9.03 -24.23
N ALA A 621 -14.71 -9.91 -25.09
CA ALA A 621 -15.31 -10.23 -26.39
C ALA A 621 -16.44 -11.27 -26.27
N GLY A 622 -17.49 -11.13 -27.10
CA GLY A 622 -18.56 -12.13 -27.21
C GLY A 622 -19.46 -12.26 -25.96
N ALA A 623 -19.51 -11.23 -25.12
CA ALA A 623 -20.11 -11.29 -23.79
C ALA A 623 -21.50 -10.61 -23.69
N LEU A 624 -22.05 -10.13 -24.80
CA LEU A 624 -23.41 -9.61 -24.93
C LEU A 624 -24.26 -10.55 -25.79
N ASP A 625 -25.59 -10.52 -25.64
CA ASP A 625 -26.54 -11.41 -26.33
C ASP A 625 -26.46 -11.35 -27.87
N ASP A 626 -25.96 -10.25 -28.43
CA ASP A 626 -25.73 -10.05 -29.88
C ASP A 626 -24.36 -10.55 -30.36
N GLY A 627 -23.55 -11.15 -29.48
CA GLY A 627 -22.15 -11.49 -29.71
C GLY A 627 -21.18 -10.31 -29.59
N GLY A 628 -21.66 -9.15 -29.11
CA GLY A 628 -20.88 -7.92 -28.96
C GLY A 628 -19.83 -7.97 -27.85
N GLN A 629 -19.01 -6.91 -27.80
CA GLN A 629 -18.06 -6.70 -26.71
C GLN A 629 -18.78 -6.11 -25.49
N GLY A 630 -18.80 -6.86 -24.39
CA GLY A 630 -19.23 -6.37 -23.09
C GLY A 630 -18.16 -5.51 -22.44
N LYS A 631 -18.56 -4.42 -21.78
CA LYS A 631 -17.67 -3.48 -21.08
C LYS A 631 -18.25 -3.11 -19.71
N SER A 632 -17.38 -3.00 -18.72
CA SER A 632 -17.69 -2.47 -17.38
C SER A 632 -16.41 -1.92 -16.74
N ILE A 633 -16.51 -1.42 -15.50
CA ILE A 633 -15.37 -1.24 -14.60
C ILE A 633 -15.37 -2.42 -13.62
N LYS A 634 -14.22 -3.09 -13.47
CA LYS A 634 -14.04 -4.14 -12.46
C LYS A 634 -13.30 -3.56 -11.24
N HIS A 635 -13.76 -3.94 -10.06
CA HIS A 635 -13.10 -3.74 -8.78
C HIS A 635 -12.41 -5.04 -8.36
N VAL A 636 -11.24 -4.94 -7.75
CA VAL A 636 -10.54 -6.04 -7.08
C VAL A 636 -10.04 -5.57 -5.72
N SER A 637 -10.30 -6.36 -4.69
CA SER A 637 -9.70 -6.28 -3.35
C SER A 637 -8.62 -7.35 -3.22
N LEU A 638 -7.44 -7.01 -2.68
CA LEU A 638 -6.36 -7.96 -2.42
C LEU A 638 -5.50 -7.53 -1.23
N ASP A 639 -4.89 -8.48 -0.54
CA ASP A 639 -4.01 -8.22 0.60
C ASP A 639 -2.53 -8.22 0.21
N GLU A 640 -1.68 -7.45 0.91
CA GLU A 640 -0.25 -7.35 0.57
C GLU A 640 0.47 -8.71 0.64
N ALA A 641 0.07 -9.58 1.57
CA ALA A 641 0.59 -10.94 1.69
C ALA A 641 0.39 -11.77 0.40
N TRP A 642 -0.76 -11.61 -0.28
CA TRP A 642 -1.02 -12.29 -1.55
C TRP A 642 0.01 -11.90 -2.61
N LEU A 643 0.39 -10.62 -2.72
CA LEU A 643 1.39 -10.12 -3.68
C LEU A 643 2.78 -10.72 -3.47
N LEU A 644 3.12 -11.10 -2.23
CA LEU A 644 4.46 -11.61 -1.89
C LEU A 644 4.64 -13.10 -2.22
N GLY A 645 3.54 -13.87 -2.33
CA GLY A 645 3.55 -15.32 -2.56
C GLY A 645 4.03 -15.78 -3.95
N GLY A 646 4.05 -14.90 -4.94
CA GLY A 646 4.47 -15.22 -6.32
C GLY A 646 3.43 -15.99 -7.16
N ASP A 647 3.77 -16.21 -8.43
CA ASP A 647 2.99 -16.92 -9.48
C ASP A 647 3.93 -17.76 -10.38
#